data_AF-A0A662WZD9-F1
#
_entry.id   AF-A0A662WZD9-F1
#
_cell.length_a   1.000
_cell.length_b   1.000
_cell.length_c   1.000
_cell.angle_alpha   90.00
_cell.angle_beta   90.00
_cell.angle_gamma   90.00
#
_symmetry.space_group_name_H-M   'P 1'
#
loop_
_entity.id
_entity.type
_entity.pdbx_description
1 polymer ?
#
loop_
_entity_poly.entity_id
_entity_poly.type
_entity_poly.pdbx_seq_one_letter_code
_entity_poly.pdbx_strand_id
1 'polypeptide(L)'
;MEPRTTQRSAGVTTADSAFASTVETSSESVPLRHIVSLRRAFADKKNLPDGANAAIAAFLTKVERYQRRDGSRSASGFEQEYMEICWSIDKAPWYDAALTPQTKATKAKNRYRDVLPFEKTRVKLQNVAKSEAAGDYINASFIDSGYIACCAPVPAAIRDFWHMVWQRDVHVVLMLTNFVERERLKADMYWDPRGQAVDFDGVHVQLLGEEQHPASLGFIVRRFKVWQASKHGDETSSRVIQQIQLTIWPDHGVLHDFQVIAPMLDAVNSYQRQASRAHNVKARVVVHCSAGIGRSGTFIAIDILLKQLHLALSNRSPNADENARAMQHALDIPRVVYLLRSQRPGMVQTPDGFPYEASTASDPDRLEHNCVAFFRRNAVQRILSAAVLAPLVTVFLWMSPASATSTVCSFMASACSYEYACLSNRIRLQILTRIEALEAVDWSFRSDSGFHNVQNGLTTSRTVQSEGRGDITLVPQRSPTPNMDVNVARMRTTTTQAVEMDARARQEEQEEEEIARVDGELRSQAARIRSRAVTTLASRYFHGSDWFAAICVSIAVCIMSSGVLLMSVQWVPGLQSTDFYRSRWFYAIATGFVAGLSACLAPDWQYAVVTFVQYAAFTILTIYSTGCPLNDFSCGIGLDPAVVFLSGMVVLLVFRFATSRNGPEAFVTFMLDILGLVYIVGSLSVLVAFVDDDRRALYRKLLIALLYIVWASDTGAYITGKALTFVKYPYYHPLAAHLSKNKDYEGTLGAIAFGVAAMAVAFKVLELPGSFGMNVGFTVIAVIFGRLGDLFESLLKRAAGVKDSGSLIPGHGGVLDRIDALMFATLVFSRYYALQS
;
A
#
# COMPACT_ATOMS: atom_id res chain seq x y z
N MET A 1 -21.48 74.93 46.30
CA MET A 1 -22.10 75.73 45.21
C MET A 1 -21.05 75.90 44.13
N GLU A 2 -21.44 75.83 42.86
CA GLU A 2 -20.63 76.29 41.72
C GLU A 2 -20.60 77.84 41.64
N PRO A 3 -19.76 78.45 40.80
CA PRO A 3 -20.08 78.64 39.36
C PRO A 3 -19.01 78.01 38.43
N ARG A 4 -19.31 77.32 37.30
CA ARG A 4 -20.12 77.60 36.09
C ARG A 4 -19.39 78.34 34.94
N THR A 5 -19.23 77.64 33.80
CA THR A 5 -19.27 78.11 32.38
C THR A 5 -18.19 79.11 31.90
N THR A 6 -17.65 79.12 30.67
CA THR A 6 -17.71 78.31 29.40
C THR A 6 -16.46 78.71 28.52
N GLN A 7 -16.22 78.43 27.22
CA GLN A 7 -16.97 77.91 26.04
C GLN A 7 -16.01 77.47 24.89
N ARG A 8 -16.45 76.57 23.98
CA ARG A 8 -15.94 76.35 22.58
C ARG A 8 -14.47 75.85 22.42
N SER A 9 -14.06 75.19 21.32
CA SER A 9 -14.76 74.63 20.12
C SER A 9 -13.95 73.46 19.49
N ALA A 10 -14.51 72.83 18.44
CA ALA A 10 -13.94 71.73 17.63
C ALA A 10 -12.48 71.91 17.16
N GLY A 11 -11.73 70.85 16.79
CA GLY A 11 -12.04 69.40 16.76
C GLY A 11 -11.21 68.66 15.69
N VAL A 12 -11.28 67.32 15.62
CA VAL A 12 -11.04 66.42 14.46
C VAL A 12 -11.14 64.96 14.95
N THR A 13 -11.58 64.03 14.10
CA THR A 13 -11.88 62.63 14.46
C THR A 13 -10.72 61.66 14.19
N THR A 14 -10.29 60.91 15.21
CA THR A 14 -9.61 59.62 15.08
C THR A 14 -10.23 58.63 16.06
N ALA A 15 -10.72 57.50 15.58
CA ALA A 15 -11.48 56.53 16.37
C ALA A 15 -10.93 55.11 16.16
N ASP A 16 -9.76 54.82 16.74
CA ASP A 16 -9.13 53.49 16.74
C ASP A 16 -8.29 53.29 18.03
N SER A 17 -8.96 52.97 19.14
CA SER A 17 -8.29 52.55 20.40
C SER A 17 -9.17 51.74 21.37
N ALA A 18 -10.42 51.40 20.99
CA ALA A 18 -11.43 50.88 21.91
C ALA A 18 -11.97 49.48 21.50
N PHE A 19 -11.08 48.51 21.31
CA PHE A 19 -11.49 47.12 21.01
C PHE A 19 -10.63 46.03 21.70
N ALA A 20 -9.90 46.38 22.76
CA ALA A 20 -8.90 45.51 23.40
C ALA A 20 -9.16 45.25 24.91
N SER A 21 -10.41 45.36 25.39
CA SER A 21 -10.72 45.26 26.83
C SER A 21 -12.17 44.87 27.17
N THR A 22 -12.83 43.98 26.41
CA THR A 22 -14.19 43.49 26.79
C THR A 22 -14.57 42.09 26.29
N VAL A 23 -13.76 41.07 26.57
CA VAL A 23 -14.19 39.65 26.53
C VAL A 23 -13.68 38.91 27.76
N GLU A 24 -14.08 39.37 28.95
CA GLU A 24 -13.92 38.58 30.17
C GLU A 24 -15.01 37.50 30.25
N THR A 25 -14.56 36.28 30.58
CA THR A 25 -15.31 35.18 31.22
C THR A 25 -16.85 35.27 31.25
N SER A 26 -17.50 34.83 30.17
CA SER A 26 -18.88 34.34 30.22
C SER A 26 -18.90 32.86 29.82
N SER A 27 -19.03 31.98 30.81
CA SER A 27 -19.07 30.52 30.63
C SER A 27 -20.46 30.02 30.17
N GLU A 28 -21.09 30.76 29.24
CA GLU A 28 -22.37 30.35 28.67
C GLU A 28 -22.19 29.17 27.71
N SER A 29 -22.84 28.05 28.03
CA SER A 29 -22.83 26.85 27.20
C SER A 29 -23.43 27.11 25.82
N VAL A 30 -22.61 27.02 24.77
CA VAL A 30 -23.05 27.14 23.36
C VAL A 30 -24.17 26.12 23.12
N PRO A 31 -25.41 26.55 22.79
CA PRO A 31 -26.58 25.71 23.04
C PRO A 31 -26.90 24.79 21.86
N LEU A 32 -27.16 23.49 22.15
CA LEU A 32 -27.48 22.39 21.21
C LEU A 32 -28.85 22.53 20.47
N ARG A 33 -29.25 23.75 20.09
CA ARG A 33 -30.66 24.07 19.81
C ARG A 33 -31.26 23.30 18.64
N HIS A 34 -30.51 23.00 17.58
CA HIS A 34 -31.07 22.30 16.41
C HIS A 34 -31.28 20.80 16.68
N ILE A 35 -30.25 20.10 17.13
CA ILE A 35 -30.33 18.66 17.38
C ILE A 35 -31.28 18.36 18.57
N VAL A 36 -31.30 19.20 19.60
CA VAL A 36 -32.29 19.08 20.69
C VAL A 36 -33.71 19.46 20.24
N SER A 37 -33.89 20.42 19.33
CA SER A 37 -35.20 20.72 18.73
C SER A 37 -35.75 19.52 17.96
N LEU A 38 -34.92 18.87 17.13
CA LEU A 38 -35.28 17.63 16.43
C LEU A 38 -35.63 16.52 17.43
N ARG A 39 -34.76 16.27 18.43
CA ARG A 39 -34.99 15.23 19.46
C ARG A 39 -36.29 15.46 20.25
N ARG A 40 -36.67 16.71 20.54
CA ARG A 40 -37.96 17.05 21.16
C ARG A 40 -39.13 16.79 20.21
N ALA A 41 -39.04 17.20 18.95
CA ALA A 41 -40.10 17.01 17.96
C ALA A 41 -40.40 15.53 17.67
N PHE A 42 -39.39 14.65 17.70
CA PHE A 42 -39.59 13.20 17.57
C PHE A 42 -40.03 12.50 18.86
N ALA A 43 -39.72 13.06 20.03
CA ALA A 43 -40.22 12.55 21.31
C ALA A 43 -41.72 12.81 21.48
N ASP A 44 -42.20 14.00 21.10
CA ASP A 44 -43.62 14.35 21.12
C ASP A 44 -44.32 14.03 19.79
N LYS A 45 -44.64 12.74 19.60
CA LYS A 45 -45.34 12.23 18.41
C LYS A 45 -46.68 12.89 18.11
N LYS A 46 -47.30 13.61 19.07
CA LYS A 46 -48.56 14.35 18.87
C LYS A 46 -48.35 15.69 18.15
N ASN A 47 -47.12 16.20 18.12
CA ASN A 47 -46.78 17.50 17.55
C ASN A 47 -46.08 17.41 16.18
N LEU A 48 -45.99 16.24 15.57
CA LEU A 48 -45.51 16.05 14.18
C LEU A 48 -46.56 16.54 13.17
N PRO A 49 -46.16 17.01 11.97
CA PRO A 49 -47.10 17.37 10.90
C PRO A 49 -47.94 16.16 10.43
N ASP A 50 -49.17 16.41 9.99
CA ASP A 50 -50.02 15.37 9.42
C ASP A 50 -49.36 14.70 8.21
N GLY A 51 -49.52 13.38 8.08
CA GLY A 51 -48.82 12.57 7.08
C GLY A 51 -47.36 12.24 7.41
N ALA A 52 -46.65 13.06 8.19
CA ALA A 52 -45.22 12.83 8.50
C ALA A 52 -44.99 11.51 9.26
N ASN A 53 -45.88 11.13 10.19
CA ASN A 53 -45.83 9.85 10.90
C ASN A 53 -45.80 8.64 9.95
N ALA A 54 -46.53 8.68 8.83
CA ALA A 54 -46.54 7.60 7.85
C ALA A 54 -45.23 7.53 7.05
N ALA A 55 -44.66 8.68 6.68
CA ALA A 55 -43.36 8.75 6.03
C ALA A 55 -42.22 8.22 6.92
N ILE A 56 -42.23 8.57 8.22
CA ILE A 56 -41.27 8.06 9.21
C ILE A 56 -41.41 6.55 9.40
N ALA A 57 -42.63 6.03 9.51
CA ALA A 57 -42.89 4.59 9.65
C ALA A 57 -42.42 3.80 8.40
N ALA A 58 -42.67 4.32 7.20
CA ALA A 58 -42.20 3.73 5.95
C ALA A 58 -40.66 3.72 5.86
N PHE A 59 -39.99 4.79 6.28
CA PHE A 59 -38.53 4.86 6.35
C PHE A 59 -37.96 3.83 7.34
N LEU A 60 -38.50 3.73 8.55
CA LEU A 60 -38.06 2.73 9.54
C LEU A 60 -38.28 1.30 9.04
N THR A 61 -39.42 1.02 8.40
CA THR A 61 -39.71 -0.28 7.77
C THR A 61 -38.74 -0.60 6.63
N LYS A 62 -38.26 0.41 5.88
CA LYS A 62 -37.19 0.23 4.88
C LYS A 62 -35.87 -0.12 5.54
N VAL A 63 -35.49 0.63 6.59
CA VAL A 63 -34.24 0.40 7.35
C VAL A 63 -34.21 -1.01 7.95
N GLU A 64 -35.24 -1.43 8.67
CA GLU A 64 -35.34 -2.79 9.25
C GLU A 64 -35.25 -3.88 8.17
N ARG A 65 -35.85 -3.66 7.01
CA ARG A 65 -35.79 -4.61 5.88
C ARG A 65 -34.38 -4.69 5.30
N TYR A 66 -33.67 -3.58 5.20
CA TYR A 66 -32.33 -3.50 4.61
C TYR A 66 -31.23 -4.00 5.58
N GLN A 67 -31.48 -3.94 6.89
CA GLN A 67 -30.61 -4.53 7.92
C GLN A 67 -30.60 -6.06 7.90
N ARG A 68 -31.74 -6.71 7.62
CA ARG A 68 -31.86 -8.18 7.59
C ARG A 68 -31.07 -8.76 6.41
N ARG A 69 -30.05 -9.57 6.69
CA ARG A 69 -29.40 -10.41 5.67
C ARG A 69 -30.32 -11.58 5.31
N ASP A 70 -30.79 -11.58 4.08
CA ASP A 70 -31.51 -12.70 3.48
C ASP A 70 -30.51 -13.81 3.12
N GLY A 71 -30.66 -15.01 3.69
CA GLY A 71 -29.65 -16.08 3.66
C GLY A 71 -29.31 -16.63 2.26
N SER A 72 -30.05 -16.19 1.24
CA SER A 72 -29.80 -16.48 -0.18
C SER A 72 -28.92 -15.43 -0.90
N ARG A 73 -28.61 -14.28 -0.28
CA ARG A 73 -28.00 -13.12 -0.94
C ARG A 73 -26.67 -12.70 -0.29
N SER A 74 -25.64 -12.50 -1.11
CA SER A 74 -24.29 -12.12 -0.66
C SER A 74 -24.15 -10.68 -0.15
N ALA A 75 -25.19 -9.83 -0.29
CA ALA A 75 -25.14 -8.40 0.02
C ALA A 75 -26.46 -7.91 0.64
N SER A 76 -26.38 -6.96 1.57
CA SER A 76 -27.52 -6.32 2.24
C SER A 76 -28.29 -5.37 1.33
N GLY A 77 -29.46 -4.88 1.80
CA GLY A 77 -30.23 -3.87 1.07
C GLY A 77 -29.49 -2.53 0.93
N PHE A 78 -28.72 -2.13 1.96
CA PHE A 78 -27.88 -0.94 1.90
C PHE A 78 -26.69 -1.10 0.95
N GLU A 79 -26.07 -2.29 0.91
CA GLU A 79 -24.99 -2.58 -0.04
C GLU A 79 -25.50 -2.52 -1.49
N GLN A 80 -26.69 -3.03 -1.78
CA GLN A 80 -27.33 -2.95 -3.09
C GLN A 80 -27.63 -1.49 -3.49
N GLU A 81 -28.36 -0.74 -2.65
CA GLU A 81 -28.71 0.66 -2.90
C GLU A 81 -27.46 1.57 -3.05
N TYR A 82 -26.40 1.32 -2.28
CA TYR A 82 -25.12 2.03 -2.42
C TYR A 82 -24.42 1.72 -3.75
N MET A 83 -24.42 0.46 -4.19
CA MET A 83 -23.80 0.05 -5.46
C MET A 83 -24.57 0.59 -6.67
N GLU A 84 -25.91 0.67 -6.61
CA GLU A 84 -26.73 1.29 -7.65
C GLU A 84 -26.39 2.79 -7.81
N ILE A 85 -26.28 3.54 -6.72
CA ILE A 85 -25.84 4.94 -6.75
C ILE A 85 -24.44 5.06 -7.37
N CYS A 86 -23.48 4.22 -6.95
CA CYS A 86 -22.13 4.23 -7.49
C CYS A 86 -22.12 3.88 -8.99
N TRP A 87 -22.87 2.87 -9.45
CA TRP A 87 -22.97 2.53 -10.86
C TRP A 87 -23.60 3.64 -11.70
N SER A 88 -24.62 4.34 -11.18
CA SER A 88 -25.32 5.41 -11.90
C SER A 88 -24.45 6.63 -12.24
N ILE A 89 -23.32 6.82 -11.53
CA ILE A 89 -22.40 7.94 -11.72
C ILE A 89 -21.02 7.43 -12.17
N ASP A 90 -20.37 6.58 -11.38
CA ASP A 90 -18.97 6.15 -11.57
C ASP A 90 -18.76 5.26 -12.81
N LYS A 91 -19.84 4.85 -13.50
CA LYS A 91 -19.80 4.12 -14.79
C LYS A 91 -20.63 4.79 -15.89
N ALA A 92 -21.10 6.01 -15.68
CA ALA A 92 -21.80 6.76 -16.71
C ALA A 92 -20.82 7.18 -17.82
N PRO A 93 -21.18 7.12 -19.12
CA PRO A 93 -20.25 7.43 -20.22
C PRO A 93 -19.65 8.85 -20.22
N TRP A 94 -20.25 9.78 -19.47
CA TRP A 94 -19.76 11.16 -19.32
C TRP A 94 -18.74 11.33 -18.17
N TYR A 95 -18.59 10.33 -17.28
CA TYR A 95 -17.86 10.46 -16.03
C TYR A 95 -16.39 10.87 -16.23
N ASP A 96 -15.62 10.09 -16.99
CA ASP A 96 -14.19 10.36 -17.22
C ASP A 96 -13.96 11.68 -17.98
N ALA A 97 -14.89 12.04 -18.87
CA ALA A 97 -14.85 13.30 -19.62
C ALA A 97 -15.21 14.54 -18.76
N ALA A 98 -15.85 14.34 -17.61
CA ALA A 98 -16.16 15.40 -16.65
C ALA A 98 -15.04 15.64 -15.63
N LEU A 99 -14.09 14.72 -15.48
CA LEU A 99 -12.95 14.86 -14.57
C LEU A 99 -12.00 15.97 -15.02
N THR A 100 -11.36 16.64 -14.06
CA THR A 100 -10.38 17.69 -14.34
C THR A 100 -9.14 17.11 -15.06
N PRO A 101 -8.74 17.62 -16.25
CA PRO A 101 -7.55 17.17 -16.96
C PRO A 101 -6.27 17.26 -16.12
N GLN A 102 -5.36 16.29 -16.28
CA GLN A 102 -4.21 16.13 -15.36
C GLN A 102 -2.84 16.26 -16.03
N THR A 103 -2.15 17.39 -15.78
CA THR A 103 -0.76 17.64 -16.18
C THR A 103 0.23 17.05 -15.16
N LYS A 104 1.54 17.14 -15.42
CA LYS A 104 2.57 16.77 -14.41
C LYS A 104 2.44 17.63 -13.14
N ALA A 105 2.09 18.90 -13.28
CA ALA A 105 2.00 19.85 -12.17
C ALA A 105 0.69 19.70 -11.36
N THR A 106 -0.46 19.47 -12.00
CA THR A 106 -1.71 19.21 -11.26
C THR A 106 -1.65 17.89 -10.50
N LYS A 107 -0.98 16.86 -11.07
CA LYS A 107 -0.74 15.56 -10.40
C LYS A 107 0.03 15.72 -9.08
N ALA A 108 1.00 16.62 -9.01
CA ALA A 108 1.76 16.90 -7.79
C ALA A 108 0.92 17.57 -6.69
N LYS A 109 -0.24 18.16 -7.03
CA LYS A 109 -1.20 18.77 -6.09
C LYS A 109 -2.30 17.80 -5.63
N ASN A 110 -2.22 16.51 -5.99
CA ASN A 110 -3.19 15.47 -5.62
C ASN A 110 -2.58 14.48 -4.61
N ARG A 111 -3.25 14.24 -3.47
CA ARG A 111 -2.83 13.17 -2.54
C ARG A 111 -3.08 11.75 -3.07
N TYR A 112 -4.05 11.60 -3.96
CA TYR A 112 -4.41 10.31 -4.58
C TYR A 112 -4.62 10.50 -6.08
N ARG A 113 -4.08 9.59 -6.90
CA ARG A 113 -4.06 9.71 -8.38
C ARG A 113 -5.44 9.49 -9.03
N ASP A 114 -6.32 8.79 -8.35
CA ASP A 114 -7.67 8.37 -8.73
C ASP A 114 -8.77 9.30 -8.19
N VAL A 115 -8.49 10.09 -7.15
CA VAL A 115 -9.44 11.02 -6.53
C VAL A 115 -9.30 12.41 -7.15
N LEU A 116 -9.97 12.64 -8.27
CA LEU A 116 -9.95 13.89 -9.02
C LEU A 116 -11.29 14.65 -8.90
N PRO A 117 -11.30 16.00 -8.87
CA PRO A 117 -12.54 16.77 -8.92
C PRO A 117 -13.11 16.83 -10.35
N PHE A 118 -14.43 17.00 -10.50
CA PHE A 118 -15.01 17.35 -11.79
C PHE A 118 -14.66 18.78 -12.20
N GLU A 119 -14.33 19.02 -13.48
CA GLU A 119 -13.94 20.35 -13.99
C GLU A 119 -15.04 21.41 -13.80
N LYS A 120 -16.32 20.98 -13.86
CA LYS A 120 -17.49 21.83 -13.68
C LYS A 120 -17.65 22.39 -12.25
N THR A 121 -17.22 21.63 -11.24
CA THR A 121 -17.47 21.94 -9.82
C THR A 121 -16.20 22.23 -9.03
N ARG A 122 -15.02 22.03 -9.62
CA ARG A 122 -13.75 22.29 -8.92
C ARG A 122 -13.63 23.74 -8.47
N VAL A 123 -12.93 23.96 -7.37
CA VAL A 123 -12.51 25.30 -6.99
C VAL A 123 -11.37 25.73 -7.91
N LYS A 124 -11.51 26.93 -8.47
CA LYS A 124 -10.51 27.58 -9.33
C LYS A 124 -9.84 28.69 -8.54
N LEU A 125 -8.51 28.71 -8.48
CA LEU A 125 -7.76 29.78 -7.82
C LEU A 125 -7.70 31.04 -8.69
N GLN A 126 -7.78 32.20 -8.06
CA GLN A 126 -7.65 33.51 -8.70
C GLN A 126 -6.22 34.05 -8.55
N ASN A 127 -5.84 34.95 -9.44
CA ASN A 127 -4.56 35.68 -9.44
C ASN A 127 -3.29 34.82 -9.51
N VAL A 128 -3.40 33.58 -10.00
CA VAL A 128 -2.24 32.69 -10.24
C VAL A 128 -1.30 33.28 -11.30
N ALA A 129 0.00 33.19 -11.07
CA ALA A 129 1.02 33.67 -11.99
C ALA A 129 0.98 32.91 -13.33
N LYS A 130 1.14 33.62 -14.46
CA LYS A 130 1.14 33.02 -15.82
C LYS A 130 2.25 31.99 -16.05
N SER A 131 3.28 31.97 -15.19
CA SER A 131 4.39 31.01 -15.19
C SER A 131 4.08 29.71 -14.43
N GLU A 132 2.99 29.62 -13.67
CA GLU A 132 2.72 28.44 -12.84
C GLU A 132 2.11 27.30 -13.66
N ALA A 133 2.89 26.23 -13.86
CA ALA A 133 2.52 25.07 -14.68
C ALA A 133 1.28 24.28 -14.21
N ALA A 134 0.77 24.54 -13.01
CA ALA A 134 -0.48 23.97 -12.49
C ALA A 134 -1.71 24.85 -12.74
N GLY A 135 -1.54 26.13 -13.10
CA GLY A 135 -2.63 27.08 -13.29
C GLY A 135 -3.55 27.23 -12.07
N ASP A 136 -4.84 27.42 -12.33
CA ASP A 136 -5.89 27.64 -11.32
C ASP A 136 -6.26 26.39 -10.48
N TYR A 137 -5.45 25.33 -10.50
CA TYR A 137 -5.80 24.01 -9.96
C TYR A 137 -5.52 23.84 -8.47
N ILE A 138 -6.56 23.41 -7.74
CA ILE A 138 -6.50 22.76 -6.43
C ILE A 138 -7.48 21.58 -6.43
N ASN A 139 -7.17 20.49 -5.72
CA ASN A 139 -8.06 19.33 -5.58
C ASN A 139 -9.17 19.59 -4.53
N ALA A 140 -10.09 20.47 -4.90
CA ALA A 140 -11.25 20.86 -4.14
C ALA A 140 -12.47 21.00 -5.05
N SER A 141 -13.66 20.70 -4.55
CA SER A 141 -14.94 20.86 -5.24
C SER A 141 -15.87 21.72 -4.40
N PHE A 142 -16.59 22.65 -5.04
CA PHE A 142 -17.75 23.27 -4.42
C PHE A 142 -18.83 22.20 -4.21
N ILE A 143 -19.47 22.25 -3.04
CA ILE A 143 -20.60 21.41 -2.67
C ILE A 143 -21.76 22.32 -2.23
N ASP A 144 -22.99 21.90 -2.54
CA ASP A 144 -24.21 22.60 -2.13
C ASP A 144 -24.30 22.82 -0.61
N SER A 145 -25.22 23.70 -0.21
CA SER A 145 -25.34 24.21 1.17
C SER A 145 -24.17 25.06 1.68
N GLY A 146 -23.16 25.34 0.83
CA GLY A 146 -22.05 26.26 1.14
C GLY A 146 -20.76 25.58 1.59
N TYR A 147 -20.58 24.31 1.23
CA TYR A 147 -19.41 23.52 1.55
C TYR A 147 -18.35 23.56 0.43
N ILE A 148 -17.09 23.32 0.79
CA ILE A 148 -16.01 23.00 -0.14
C ILE A 148 -15.38 21.69 0.33
N ALA A 149 -15.46 20.64 -0.48
CA ALA A 149 -14.86 19.34 -0.17
C ALA A 149 -13.51 19.20 -0.89
N CYS A 150 -12.42 19.02 -0.15
CA CYS A 150 -11.07 18.89 -0.69
C CYS A 150 -10.29 17.74 -0.04
N CYS A 151 -9.23 17.26 -0.69
CA CYS A 151 -8.26 16.39 -0.01
C CYS A 151 -7.49 17.18 1.06
N ALA A 152 -6.86 16.50 2.02
CA ALA A 152 -5.86 17.14 2.87
C ALA A 152 -4.71 17.65 1.98
N PRO A 153 -4.31 18.94 2.08
CA PRO A 153 -3.28 19.51 1.22
C PRO A 153 -1.97 18.76 1.38
N VAL A 154 -1.38 18.32 0.26
CA VAL A 154 0.02 17.85 0.19
C VAL A 154 0.96 19.06 0.20
N PRO A 155 2.27 18.92 0.47
CA PRO A 155 3.18 20.07 0.58
C PRO A 155 3.13 21.04 -0.62
N ALA A 156 3.07 20.49 -1.84
CA ALA A 156 2.93 21.26 -3.09
C ALA A 156 1.58 22.00 -3.28
N ALA A 157 0.63 21.86 -2.33
CA ALA A 157 -0.70 22.46 -2.35
C ALA A 157 -1.07 23.16 -1.01
N ILE A 158 -0.16 23.28 -0.03
CA ILE A 158 -0.42 23.97 1.24
C ILE A 158 -0.68 25.47 1.01
N ARG A 159 0.13 26.12 0.17
CA ARG A 159 -0.08 27.52 -0.23
C ARG A 159 -1.47 27.71 -0.87
N ASP A 160 -1.79 26.85 -1.82
CA ASP A 160 -3.04 26.87 -2.57
C ASP A 160 -4.27 26.70 -1.67
N PHE A 161 -4.16 25.87 -0.64
CA PHE A 161 -5.20 25.67 0.35
C PHE A 161 -5.51 26.96 1.13
N TRP A 162 -4.49 27.72 1.55
CA TRP A 162 -4.72 29.00 2.22
C TRP A 162 -5.21 30.10 1.28
N HIS A 163 -4.74 30.13 0.03
CA HIS A 163 -5.33 30.99 -1.01
C HIS A 163 -6.80 30.63 -1.25
N MET A 164 -7.16 29.35 -1.31
CA MET A 164 -8.57 28.91 -1.39
C MET A 164 -9.39 29.36 -0.18
N VAL A 165 -8.88 29.17 1.05
CA VAL A 165 -9.54 29.58 2.29
C VAL A 165 -9.85 31.08 2.26
N TRP A 166 -8.87 31.89 1.88
CA TRP A 166 -8.99 33.35 1.78
C TRP A 166 -9.93 33.80 0.65
N GLN A 167 -9.69 33.35 -0.60
CA GLN A 167 -10.42 33.77 -1.81
C GLN A 167 -11.88 33.28 -1.88
N ARG A 168 -12.31 32.42 -0.94
CA ARG A 168 -13.65 31.80 -0.94
C ARG A 168 -14.45 32.06 0.34
N ASP A 169 -14.04 33.03 1.15
CA ASP A 169 -14.71 33.41 2.40
C ASP A 169 -15.02 32.22 3.31
N VAL A 170 -14.04 31.33 3.40
CA VAL A 170 -14.05 30.24 4.36
C VAL A 170 -13.80 30.84 5.73
N HIS A 171 -14.59 30.45 6.71
CA HIS A 171 -14.42 30.86 8.12
C HIS A 171 -14.33 29.65 9.06
N VAL A 172 -14.70 28.46 8.58
CA VAL A 172 -14.59 27.19 9.31
C VAL A 172 -13.87 26.16 8.43
N VAL A 173 -12.91 25.46 9.00
CA VAL A 173 -12.18 24.35 8.36
C VAL A 173 -12.39 23.08 9.19
N LEU A 174 -12.98 22.05 8.59
CA LEU A 174 -13.28 20.79 9.25
C LEU A 174 -12.33 19.68 8.79
N MET A 175 -11.53 19.16 9.73
CA MET A 175 -10.53 18.12 9.53
C MET A 175 -11.00 16.80 10.14
N LEU A 176 -11.44 15.87 9.30
CA LEU A 176 -12.02 14.57 9.70
C LEU A 176 -10.98 13.45 9.65
N THR A 177 -9.75 13.72 10.12
CA THR A 177 -8.63 12.78 10.06
C THR A 177 -7.54 13.18 11.06
N ASN A 178 -6.80 12.21 11.58
CA ASN A 178 -5.51 12.47 12.23
C ASN A 178 -4.44 12.66 11.14
N PHE A 179 -3.30 13.28 11.48
CA PHE A 179 -2.20 13.44 10.50
C PHE A 179 -1.65 12.07 10.05
N VAL A 180 -1.56 11.12 10.98
CA VAL A 180 -1.11 9.75 10.75
C VAL A 180 -2.16 8.79 11.31
N GLU A 181 -2.54 7.78 10.52
CA GLU A 181 -3.51 6.74 10.87
C GLU A 181 -2.93 5.38 10.44
N ARG A 182 -2.70 4.46 11.39
CA ARG A 182 -1.90 3.21 11.23
C ARG A 182 -0.60 3.43 10.45
N GLU A 183 0.28 4.27 11.00
CA GLU A 183 1.64 4.52 10.48
C GLU A 183 1.69 5.14 9.06
N ARG A 184 0.53 5.43 8.45
CA ARG A 184 0.43 6.09 7.13
C ARG A 184 0.00 7.54 7.26
N LEU A 185 0.71 8.42 6.55
CA LEU A 185 0.37 9.85 6.45
C LEU A 185 -0.99 10.01 5.75
N LYS A 186 -1.90 10.75 6.39
CA LYS A 186 -3.25 11.06 5.89
C LYS A 186 -3.39 12.52 5.53
N ALA A 187 -2.75 13.40 6.28
CA ALA A 187 -2.75 14.83 6.11
C ALA A 187 -1.40 15.40 6.56
N ASP A 188 -0.88 16.34 5.79
CA ASP A 188 0.28 17.13 6.19
C ASP A 188 -0.14 18.25 7.15
N MET A 189 0.81 18.73 7.96
CA MET A 189 0.57 19.91 8.80
C MET A 189 0.71 21.17 7.96
N TYR A 190 -0.42 21.88 7.76
CA TYR A 190 -0.51 23.03 6.87
C TYR A 190 -0.36 24.38 7.60
N TRP A 191 0.28 24.40 8.78
CA TRP A 191 0.55 25.61 9.58
C TRP A 191 1.79 25.40 10.46
N ASP A 192 2.36 26.47 11.03
CA ASP A 192 3.42 26.34 12.05
C ASP A 192 2.81 26.00 13.43
N PRO A 193 3.20 24.88 14.07
CA PRO A 193 2.62 24.45 15.35
C PRO A 193 3.13 25.24 16.57
N ARG A 194 4.10 26.14 16.40
CA ARG A 194 4.65 26.98 17.47
C ARG A 194 3.97 28.36 17.54
N GLY A 195 2.99 28.62 16.68
CA GLY A 195 2.30 29.92 16.61
C GLY A 195 3.08 31.00 15.87
N GLN A 196 4.09 30.62 15.06
CA GLN A 196 4.77 31.57 14.19
C GLN A 196 3.87 31.96 12.99
N ALA A 197 4.06 33.17 12.48
CA ALA A 197 3.40 33.62 11.26
C ALA A 197 4.12 33.03 10.04
N VAL A 198 3.36 32.40 9.14
CA VAL A 198 3.87 31.85 7.87
C VAL A 198 3.22 32.62 6.73
N ASP A 199 4.04 33.14 5.80
CA ASP A 199 3.54 33.73 4.56
C ASP A 199 3.42 32.67 3.46
N PHE A 200 2.27 32.67 2.78
CA PHE A 200 1.96 31.84 1.62
C PHE A 200 1.66 32.76 0.43
N ASP A 201 2.70 33.31 -0.21
CA ASP A 201 2.62 34.27 -1.32
C ASP A 201 1.63 35.43 -1.03
N GLY A 202 1.85 36.16 0.07
CA GLY A 202 1.06 37.32 0.50
C GLY A 202 -0.18 36.98 1.34
N VAL A 203 -0.53 35.71 1.53
CA VAL A 203 -1.55 35.26 2.48
C VAL A 203 -0.86 34.74 3.73
N HIS A 204 -0.85 35.56 4.79
CA HIS A 204 -0.19 35.25 6.04
C HIS A 204 -1.13 34.46 6.97
N VAL A 205 -0.58 33.48 7.69
CA VAL A 205 -1.32 32.57 8.59
C VAL A 205 -0.58 32.43 9.91
N GLN A 206 -1.29 32.54 11.04
CA GLN A 206 -0.75 32.32 12.38
C GLN A 206 -1.74 31.54 13.25
N LEU A 207 -1.26 30.49 13.94
CA LEU A 207 -2.02 29.82 15.00
C LEU A 207 -2.08 30.72 16.25
N LEU A 208 -3.27 31.16 16.64
CA LEU A 208 -3.51 31.96 17.85
C LEU A 208 -3.68 31.11 19.12
N GLY A 209 -3.99 29.82 18.97
CA GLY A 209 -4.15 28.87 20.07
C GLY A 209 -5.12 27.74 19.78
N GLU A 210 -5.10 26.73 20.64
CA GLU A 210 -6.02 25.59 20.65
C GLU A 210 -7.01 25.70 21.83
N GLU A 211 -8.28 25.40 21.61
CA GLU A 211 -9.30 25.32 22.66
C GLU A 211 -9.37 23.87 23.19
N GLN A 212 -8.99 23.68 24.46
CA GLN A 212 -9.04 22.37 25.12
C GLN A 212 -10.47 22.03 25.53
N HIS A 213 -11.17 21.30 24.66
CA HIS A 213 -12.44 20.66 25.01
C HIS A 213 -12.21 19.40 25.87
N PRO A 214 -13.21 18.98 26.68
CA PRO A 214 -13.17 17.69 27.36
C PRO A 214 -12.95 16.54 26.37
N ALA A 215 -12.09 15.59 26.73
CA ALA A 215 -11.72 14.46 25.86
C ALA A 215 -12.92 13.60 25.41
N SER A 216 -14.03 13.64 26.15
CA SER A 216 -15.31 13.01 25.80
C SER A 216 -15.98 13.58 24.53
N LEU A 217 -15.60 14.78 24.07
CA LEU A 217 -16.08 15.33 22.80
C LEU A 217 -15.27 14.86 21.58
N GLY A 218 -14.05 14.37 21.78
CA GLY A 218 -13.26 13.73 20.71
C GLY A 218 -12.78 14.63 19.57
N PHE A 219 -12.92 15.95 19.67
CA PHE A 219 -12.41 16.93 18.71
C PHE A 219 -11.64 18.07 19.39
N ILE A 220 -10.73 18.67 18.62
CA ILE A 220 -9.93 19.85 18.98
C ILE A 220 -10.41 21.03 18.14
N VAL A 221 -10.47 22.23 18.73
CA VAL A 221 -10.73 23.48 17.98
C VAL A 221 -9.47 24.35 18.01
N ARG A 222 -9.13 25.00 16.90
CA ARG A 222 -7.99 25.91 16.76
C ARG A 222 -8.40 27.22 16.11
N ARG A 223 -7.89 28.33 16.63
CA ARG A 223 -8.09 29.66 16.05
C ARG A 223 -6.87 30.07 15.25
N PHE A 224 -7.05 30.40 13.97
CA PHE A 224 -6.00 30.96 13.12
C PHE A 224 -6.32 32.40 12.77
N LYS A 225 -5.35 33.32 12.86
CA LYS A 225 -5.41 34.60 12.16
C LYS A 225 -4.94 34.37 10.74
N VAL A 226 -5.71 34.84 9.76
CA VAL A 226 -5.30 34.88 8.35
C VAL A 226 -5.44 36.31 7.85
N TRP A 227 -4.44 36.85 7.16
CA TRP A 227 -4.42 38.23 6.68
C TRP A 227 -3.64 38.43 5.38
N GLN A 228 -3.83 39.59 4.75
CA GLN A 228 -2.99 40.04 3.62
C GLN A 228 -2.25 41.32 3.97
N ALA A 229 -0.95 41.34 3.70
CA ALA A 229 -0.08 42.49 3.90
C ALA A 229 -0.02 43.41 2.66
N SER A 230 0.23 44.70 2.88
CA SER A 230 0.48 45.70 1.85
C SER A 230 1.89 45.51 1.26
N LYS A 231 2.21 46.21 0.16
CA LYS A 231 3.59 46.28 -0.36
C LYS A 231 4.59 47.01 0.57
N HIS A 232 4.13 47.52 1.71
CA HIS A 232 4.93 48.14 2.76
C HIS A 232 4.85 47.38 4.10
N GLY A 233 4.14 46.24 4.13
CA GLY A 233 4.04 45.34 5.29
C GLY A 233 2.75 45.50 6.12
N ASP A 234 1.99 46.58 5.93
CA ASP A 234 0.79 46.88 6.73
C ASP A 234 -0.33 45.86 6.51
N GLU A 235 -1.06 45.52 7.57
CA GLU A 235 -2.20 44.62 7.48
C GLU A 235 -3.39 45.30 6.77
N THR A 236 -3.68 44.86 5.54
CA THR A 236 -4.78 45.44 4.73
C THR A 236 -6.15 44.92 5.11
N SER A 237 -6.21 43.67 5.56
CA SER A 237 -7.43 42.96 5.95
C SER A 237 -7.08 41.65 6.63
N SER A 238 -7.85 41.25 7.63
CA SER A 238 -7.68 39.97 8.33
C SER A 238 -9.00 39.33 8.74
N ARG A 239 -8.97 38.03 9.01
CA ARG A 239 -10.09 37.25 9.52
C ARG A 239 -9.60 36.14 10.45
N VAL A 240 -10.46 35.71 11.38
CA VAL A 240 -10.20 34.54 12.23
C VAL A 240 -10.86 33.31 11.63
N ILE A 241 -10.10 32.25 11.43
CA ILE A 241 -10.56 30.95 10.94
C ILE A 241 -10.65 29.98 12.12
N GLN A 242 -11.79 29.31 12.26
CA GLN A 242 -11.97 28.22 13.22
C GLN A 242 -11.69 26.89 12.52
N GLN A 243 -10.59 26.21 12.88
CA GLN A 243 -10.38 24.81 12.50
C GLN A 243 -10.99 23.91 13.56
N ILE A 244 -11.73 22.89 13.16
CA ILE A 244 -12.19 21.81 14.04
C ILE A 244 -11.61 20.49 13.52
N GLN A 245 -10.87 19.76 14.37
CA GLN A 245 -10.27 18.47 14.03
C GLN A 245 -10.90 17.34 14.87
N LEU A 246 -11.55 16.39 14.22
CA LEU A 246 -12.08 15.18 14.86
C LEU A 246 -10.99 14.11 14.92
N THR A 247 -10.56 13.75 16.13
CA THR A 247 -9.42 12.84 16.35
C THR A 247 -9.83 11.39 16.62
N ILE A 248 -11.10 11.14 16.92
CA ILE A 248 -11.61 9.81 17.32
C ILE A 248 -12.38 9.03 16.24
N TRP A 249 -12.39 9.48 14.97
CA TRP A 249 -12.98 8.67 13.88
C TRP A 249 -12.04 7.50 13.55
N PRO A 250 -12.46 6.23 13.72
CA PRO A 250 -11.58 5.08 13.47
C PRO A 250 -11.19 4.93 11.99
N ASP A 251 -10.05 4.25 11.76
CA ASP A 251 -9.48 4.04 10.43
C ASP A 251 -10.26 3.03 9.57
N HIS A 252 -11.02 2.14 10.22
CA HIS A 252 -11.98 1.20 9.61
C HIS A 252 -13.24 1.22 10.47
N GLY A 253 -14.40 1.04 9.83
CA GLY A 253 -15.70 1.20 10.47
C GLY A 253 -16.12 2.67 10.58
N VAL A 254 -17.16 2.92 11.37
CA VAL A 254 -17.82 4.22 11.51
C VAL A 254 -17.91 4.67 12.96
N LEU A 255 -18.41 5.88 13.17
CA LEU A 255 -18.82 6.34 14.49
C LEU A 255 -20.17 5.72 14.81
N HIS A 256 -20.15 4.67 15.64
CA HIS A 256 -21.33 3.90 16.04
C HIS A 256 -22.34 4.68 16.90
N ASP A 257 -21.94 5.83 17.46
CA ASP A 257 -22.85 6.75 18.15
C ASP A 257 -22.83 8.14 17.51
N PHE A 258 -24.02 8.60 17.10
CA PHE A 258 -24.25 9.96 16.59
C PHE A 258 -23.92 11.04 17.64
N GLN A 259 -23.93 10.73 18.94
CA GLN A 259 -23.50 11.65 20.00
C GLN A 259 -22.03 12.11 19.86
N VAL A 260 -21.19 11.41 19.09
CA VAL A 260 -19.84 11.89 18.74
C VAL A 260 -19.88 13.00 17.70
N ILE A 261 -20.73 12.88 16.68
CA ILE A 261 -20.80 13.85 15.57
C ILE A 261 -21.66 15.06 15.93
N ALA A 262 -22.73 14.87 16.72
CA ALA A 262 -23.72 15.90 17.04
C ALA A 262 -23.13 17.21 17.62
N PRO A 263 -22.24 17.21 18.63
CA PRO A 263 -21.68 18.45 19.17
C PRO A 263 -20.79 19.17 18.16
N MET A 264 -20.11 18.42 17.28
CA MET A 264 -19.27 18.96 16.22
C MET A 264 -20.10 19.58 15.07
N LEU A 265 -21.24 18.97 14.72
CA LEU A 265 -22.23 19.55 13.80
C LEU A 265 -22.79 20.88 14.35
N ASP A 266 -23.17 20.92 15.61
CA ASP A 266 -23.64 22.17 16.26
C ASP A 266 -22.51 23.23 16.30
N ALA A 267 -21.25 22.84 16.58
CA ALA A 267 -20.10 23.75 16.55
C ALA A 267 -19.81 24.34 15.15
N VAL A 268 -19.71 23.49 14.11
CA VAL A 268 -19.53 23.94 12.71
C VAL A 268 -20.64 24.90 12.29
N ASN A 269 -21.90 24.53 12.56
CA ASN A 269 -23.05 25.36 12.23
C ASN A 269 -23.16 26.61 13.10
N SER A 270 -22.60 26.62 14.32
CA SER A 270 -22.50 27.81 15.17
C SER A 270 -21.53 28.82 14.54
N TYR A 271 -20.26 28.44 14.35
CA TYR A 271 -19.23 29.34 13.83
C TYR A 271 -19.55 29.83 12.42
N GLN A 272 -20.10 28.98 11.53
CA GLN A 272 -20.51 29.41 10.19
C GLN A 272 -21.57 30.52 10.25
N ARG A 273 -22.59 30.39 11.11
CA ARG A 273 -23.65 31.40 11.28
C ARG A 273 -23.14 32.66 11.97
N GLN A 274 -22.25 32.53 12.95
CA GLN A 274 -21.62 33.67 13.63
C GLN A 274 -20.78 34.49 12.65
N ALA A 275 -19.88 33.84 11.90
CA ALA A 275 -19.06 34.49 10.87
C ALA A 275 -19.92 35.13 9.77
N SER A 276 -20.96 34.44 9.30
CA SER A 276 -21.87 34.99 8.27
C SER A 276 -22.56 36.28 8.72
N ARG A 277 -22.92 36.38 10.01
CA ARG A 277 -23.53 37.59 10.59
C ARG A 277 -22.49 38.68 10.85
N ALA A 278 -21.34 38.33 11.44
CA ALA A 278 -20.31 39.28 11.82
C ALA A 278 -19.64 39.98 10.62
N HIS A 279 -19.46 39.25 9.51
CA HIS A 279 -18.81 39.75 8.30
C HIS A 279 -19.78 40.05 7.15
N ASN A 280 -21.10 39.87 7.35
CA ASN A 280 -22.15 40.07 6.35
C ASN A 280 -21.90 39.33 5.00
N VAL A 281 -21.38 38.10 5.07
CA VAL A 281 -21.09 37.23 3.91
C VAL A 281 -21.74 35.86 4.08
N LYS A 282 -21.92 35.12 2.96
CA LYS A 282 -22.30 33.71 3.02
C LYS A 282 -21.07 32.85 3.33
N ALA A 283 -20.67 32.80 4.61
CA ALA A 283 -19.44 32.14 5.03
C ALA A 283 -19.44 30.65 4.66
N ARG A 284 -18.33 30.18 4.06
CA ARG A 284 -18.17 28.79 3.62
C ARG A 284 -17.47 27.94 4.67
N VAL A 285 -17.70 26.64 4.59
CA VAL A 285 -17.02 25.62 5.39
C VAL A 285 -16.19 24.73 4.46
N VAL A 286 -14.88 24.68 4.67
CA VAL A 286 -14.03 23.66 4.03
C VAL A 286 -14.13 22.38 4.84
N VAL A 287 -14.27 21.24 4.18
CA VAL A 287 -14.32 19.91 4.80
C VAL A 287 -13.33 18.99 4.11
N HIS A 288 -12.37 18.47 4.86
CA HIS A 288 -11.43 17.47 4.36
C HIS A 288 -11.28 16.30 5.34
N CYS A 289 -10.96 15.13 4.79
CA CYS A 289 -10.32 14.05 5.52
C CYS A 289 -8.93 13.87 4.86
N SER A 290 -8.47 12.64 4.62
CA SER A 290 -7.32 12.42 3.73
C SER A 290 -7.65 12.70 2.25
N ALA A 291 -8.56 11.91 1.65
CA ALA A 291 -8.93 12.05 0.24
C ALA A 291 -10.04 13.10 -0.04
N GLY A 292 -10.78 13.50 0.99
CA GLY A 292 -11.86 14.48 0.86
C GLY A 292 -13.15 13.93 0.25
N ILE A 293 -13.44 12.64 0.42
CA ILE A 293 -14.59 11.96 -0.19
C ILE A 293 -15.39 11.09 0.79
N GLY A 294 -14.73 10.20 1.55
CA GLY A 294 -15.38 9.27 2.49
C GLY A 294 -16.01 9.97 3.70
N ARG A 295 -15.24 10.14 4.78
CA ARG A 295 -15.70 10.84 6.01
C ARG A 295 -16.28 12.23 5.71
N SER A 296 -15.69 12.97 4.76
CA SER A 296 -16.20 14.26 4.27
C SER A 296 -17.61 14.18 3.68
N GLY A 297 -17.87 13.19 2.80
CA GLY A 297 -19.19 12.97 2.23
C GLY A 297 -20.21 12.55 3.29
N THR A 298 -19.82 11.67 4.22
CA THR A 298 -20.69 11.24 5.33
C THR A 298 -21.09 12.41 6.23
N PHE A 299 -20.15 13.28 6.62
CA PHE A 299 -20.45 14.45 7.44
C PHE A 299 -21.41 15.43 6.73
N ILE A 300 -21.12 15.76 5.46
CA ILE A 300 -21.94 16.71 4.69
C ILE A 300 -23.33 16.11 4.41
N ALA A 301 -23.45 14.81 4.13
CA ALA A 301 -24.74 14.14 3.96
C ALA A 301 -25.59 14.23 5.22
N ILE A 302 -25.03 13.92 6.39
CA ILE A 302 -25.72 14.00 7.68
C ILE A 302 -26.21 15.44 7.96
N ASP A 303 -25.35 16.44 7.75
CA ASP A 303 -25.72 17.85 7.93
C ASP A 303 -26.88 18.28 7.00
N ILE A 304 -26.80 17.93 5.71
CA ILE A 304 -27.84 18.24 4.72
C ILE A 304 -29.17 17.57 5.10
N LEU A 305 -29.14 16.29 5.49
CA LEU A 305 -30.33 15.54 5.92
C LEU A 305 -30.97 16.17 7.17
N LEU A 306 -30.18 16.50 8.19
CA LEU A 306 -30.68 17.14 9.42
C LEU A 306 -31.28 18.53 9.15
N LYS A 307 -30.69 19.30 8.23
CA LYS A 307 -31.24 20.60 7.79
C LYS A 307 -32.55 20.44 7.02
N GLN A 308 -32.64 19.48 6.10
CA GLN A 308 -33.89 19.18 5.39
C GLN A 308 -34.99 18.67 6.34
N LEU A 309 -34.64 17.82 7.30
CA LEU A 309 -35.56 17.28 8.30
C LEU A 309 -36.09 18.38 9.24
N HIS A 310 -35.22 19.32 9.66
CA HIS A 310 -35.63 20.48 10.44
C HIS A 310 -36.57 21.41 9.67
N LEU A 311 -36.32 21.62 8.36
CA LEU A 311 -37.22 22.38 7.50
C LEU A 311 -38.58 21.69 7.32
N ALA A 312 -38.61 20.38 7.07
CA ALA A 312 -39.85 19.60 6.91
C ALA A 312 -40.71 19.52 8.19
N LEU A 313 -40.10 19.66 9.37
CA LEU A 313 -40.81 19.73 10.66
C LEU A 313 -41.30 21.15 11.01
N SER A 314 -40.62 22.19 10.49
CA SER A 314 -40.91 23.59 10.79
C SER A 314 -41.92 24.21 9.81
N ASN A 315 -41.78 23.92 8.52
CA ASN A 315 -42.63 24.47 7.46
C ASN A 315 -43.86 23.57 7.23
N ARG A 316 -44.89 23.74 8.08
CA ARG A 316 -46.14 22.98 7.99
C ARG A 316 -47.04 23.51 6.88
N SER A 317 -47.41 22.64 5.93
CA SER A 317 -48.54 22.88 5.03
C SER A 317 -49.86 22.45 5.72
N PRO A 318 -51.01 23.09 5.44
CA PRO A 318 -52.32 22.52 5.77
C PRO A 318 -52.63 21.23 4.98
N ASN A 319 -51.87 20.91 3.94
CA ASN A 319 -52.02 19.69 3.16
C ASN A 319 -51.12 18.55 3.69
N ALA A 320 -51.74 17.48 4.18
CA ALA A 320 -51.03 16.30 4.70
C ALA A 320 -50.16 15.59 3.64
N ASP A 321 -50.53 15.64 2.37
CA ASP A 321 -49.74 15.07 1.26
C ASP A 321 -48.43 15.83 1.04
N GLU A 322 -48.46 17.16 1.16
CA GLU A 322 -47.26 18.00 1.03
C GLU A 322 -46.31 17.78 2.20
N ASN A 323 -46.83 17.71 3.43
CA ASN A 323 -46.07 17.37 4.62
C ASN A 323 -45.44 15.97 4.51
N ALA A 324 -46.19 14.97 4.02
CA ALA A 324 -45.68 13.62 3.79
C ALA A 324 -44.57 13.60 2.73
N ARG A 325 -44.74 14.29 1.60
CA ARG A 325 -43.71 14.40 0.53
C ARG A 325 -42.46 15.14 1.02
N ALA A 326 -42.62 16.21 1.79
CA ALA A 326 -41.50 16.94 2.40
C ALA A 326 -40.71 16.07 3.38
N MET A 327 -41.40 15.26 4.20
CA MET A 327 -40.79 14.31 5.12
C MET A 327 -40.07 13.16 4.37
N GLN A 328 -40.69 12.60 3.34
CA GLN A 328 -40.05 11.59 2.47
C GLN A 328 -38.77 12.13 1.82
N HIS A 329 -38.84 13.33 1.23
CA HIS A 329 -37.71 14.01 0.61
C HIS A 329 -36.56 14.31 1.59
N ALA A 330 -36.86 14.61 2.86
CA ALA A 330 -35.87 14.83 3.92
C ALA A 330 -35.24 13.54 4.46
N LEU A 331 -35.87 12.38 4.24
CA LEU A 331 -35.39 11.05 4.63
C LEU A 331 -34.75 10.28 3.46
N ASP A 332 -34.68 10.89 2.27
CA ASP A 332 -34.09 10.32 1.06
C ASP A 332 -32.55 10.43 1.06
N ILE A 333 -31.91 9.57 1.87
CA ILE A 333 -30.45 9.43 1.95
C ILE A 333 -29.82 9.09 0.58
N PRO A 334 -30.37 8.13 -0.22
CA PRO A 334 -29.84 7.81 -1.55
C PRO A 334 -29.69 9.03 -2.45
N ARG A 335 -30.72 9.89 -2.52
CA ARG A 335 -30.68 11.12 -3.31
C ARG A 335 -29.66 12.12 -2.81
N VAL A 336 -29.47 12.27 -1.50
CA VAL A 336 -28.42 13.15 -0.95
C VAL A 336 -27.04 12.63 -1.33
N VAL A 337 -26.79 11.31 -1.23
CA VAL A 337 -25.51 10.71 -1.66
C VAL A 337 -25.29 10.85 -3.17
N TYR A 338 -26.30 10.61 -3.99
CA TYR A 338 -26.25 10.81 -5.45
C TYR A 338 -25.90 12.26 -5.81
N LEU A 339 -26.57 13.25 -5.18
CA LEU A 339 -26.29 14.67 -5.40
C LEU A 339 -24.85 15.04 -5.02
N LEU A 340 -24.34 14.54 -3.88
CA LEU A 340 -22.96 14.76 -3.47
C LEU A 340 -21.95 14.12 -4.45
N ARG A 341 -22.19 12.87 -4.90
CA ARG A 341 -21.34 12.21 -5.91
C ARG A 341 -21.35 12.94 -7.26
N SER A 342 -22.48 13.53 -7.65
CA SER A 342 -22.59 14.33 -8.88
C SER A 342 -21.80 15.64 -8.83
N GLN A 343 -21.43 16.10 -7.63
CA GLN A 343 -20.64 17.33 -7.41
C GLN A 343 -19.16 17.04 -7.13
N ARG A 344 -18.83 15.94 -6.45
CA ARG A 344 -17.45 15.44 -6.28
C ARG A 344 -17.43 13.90 -6.34
N PRO A 345 -16.59 13.29 -7.19
CA PRO A 345 -16.45 11.83 -7.25
C PRO A 345 -16.17 11.17 -5.90
N GLY A 346 -16.64 9.94 -5.72
CA GLY A 346 -16.32 9.11 -4.56
C GLY A 346 -16.97 9.53 -3.22
N MET A 347 -17.79 10.58 -3.19
CA MET A 347 -18.44 11.07 -1.96
C MET A 347 -19.29 9.98 -1.30
N VAL A 348 -19.04 9.74 -0.01
CA VAL A 348 -19.41 8.51 0.73
C VAL A 348 -18.78 7.26 0.11
N GLN A 349 -17.77 6.70 0.79
CA GLN A 349 -16.82 5.76 0.18
C GLN A 349 -17.06 4.27 0.54
N THR A 350 -17.83 3.97 1.59
CA THR A 350 -18.14 2.58 1.99
C THR A 350 -19.61 2.44 2.40
N PRO A 351 -20.23 1.25 2.19
CA PRO A 351 -21.61 0.99 2.61
C PRO A 351 -21.77 0.95 4.14
N ASP A 352 -20.68 0.75 4.89
CA ASP A 352 -20.65 0.84 6.36
C ASP A 352 -21.07 2.22 6.90
N GLY A 353 -21.17 3.24 6.02
CA GLY A 353 -21.53 4.63 6.34
C GLY A 353 -22.90 4.85 7.01
N PHE A 354 -23.72 3.80 7.14
CA PHE A 354 -25.03 3.84 7.80
C PHE A 354 -24.96 3.30 9.24
N PRO A 355 -25.78 3.81 10.18
CA PRO A 355 -25.74 3.39 11.59
C PRO A 355 -26.27 1.96 11.77
N TYR A 356 -25.37 0.98 11.71
CA TYR A 356 -25.57 -0.36 12.25
C TYR A 356 -25.45 -0.34 13.78
N GLU A 357 -26.27 -1.16 14.45
CA GLU A 357 -26.23 -1.47 15.88
C GLU A 357 -26.52 -0.33 16.87
N ALA A 358 -27.76 0.20 16.80
CA ALA A 358 -28.45 0.70 17.99
C ALA A 358 -29.50 -0.34 18.45
N SER A 359 -29.47 -0.67 19.75
CA SER A 359 -30.43 -1.55 20.45
C SER A 359 -30.72 -2.93 19.85
N THR A 360 -29.89 -3.91 20.22
CA THR A 360 -30.36 -5.13 20.92
C THR A 360 -29.23 -5.67 21.80
N ALA A 361 -29.57 -6.20 22.97
CA ALA A 361 -28.62 -6.90 23.83
C ALA A 361 -28.72 -8.42 23.58
N SER A 362 -27.62 -9.14 23.88
CA SER A 362 -27.48 -10.60 23.82
C SER A 362 -27.84 -11.29 22.50
N ASP A 363 -26.83 -11.67 21.71
CA ASP A 363 -26.95 -12.72 20.68
C ASP A 363 -25.60 -13.47 20.49
N PRO A 364 -25.57 -14.78 20.17
CA PRO A 364 -24.33 -15.57 20.07
C PRO A 364 -23.42 -15.25 18.88
N ASP A 365 -23.97 -14.74 17.78
CA ASP A 365 -23.28 -14.48 16.50
C ASP A 365 -22.04 -13.60 16.64
N ARG A 366 -21.98 -12.81 17.72
CA ARG A 366 -20.81 -12.02 18.11
C ARG A 366 -19.56 -12.87 18.36
N LEU A 367 -19.69 -14.17 18.63
CA LEU A 367 -18.55 -15.09 18.69
C LEU A 367 -18.02 -15.40 17.29
N GLU A 368 -18.89 -15.80 16.36
CA GLU A 368 -18.51 -16.20 15.00
C GLU A 368 -17.94 -15.02 14.20
N HIS A 369 -18.57 -13.84 14.26
CA HIS A 369 -18.07 -12.67 13.55
C HIS A 369 -16.70 -12.18 14.10
N ASN A 370 -16.44 -12.36 15.40
CA ASN A 370 -15.12 -12.13 15.98
C ASN A 370 -14.11 -13.23 15.61
N CYS A 371 -14.52 -14.50 15.53
CA CYS A 371 -13.67 -15.58 15.02
C CYS A 371 -13.26 -15.32 13.56
N VAL A 372 -14.19 -14.94 12.67
CA VAL A 372 -13.89 -14.59 11.28
C VAL A 372 -12.97 -13.37 11.19
N ALA A 373 -13.19 -12.33 12.02
CA ALA A 373 -12.31 -11.17 12.07
C ALA A 373 -10.91 -11.50 12.65
N PHE A 374 -10.82 -12.44 13.58
CA PHE A 374 -9.56 -12.97 14.12
C PHE A 374 -8.81 -13.78 13.06
N PHE A 375 -9.47 -14.73 12.41
CA PHE A 375 -8.93 -15.55 11.32
C PHE A 375 -8.54 -14.75 10.06
N ARG A 376 -9.05 -13.52 9.86
CA ARG A 376 -8.60 -12.60 8.79
C ARG A 376 -7.36 -11.77 9.14
N ARG A 377 -6.84 -11.81 10.37
CA ARG A 377 -5.59 -11.10 10.70
C ARG A 377 -4.41 -11.84 10.07
N ASN A 378 -3.56 -11.17 9.28
CA ASN A 378 -2.40 -11.79 8.61
C ASN A 378 -1.50 -12.59 9.57
N ALA A 379 -1.39 -12.17 10.84
CA ALA A 379 -0.67 -12.91 11.88
C ALA A 379 -1.35 -14.25 12.22
N VAL A 380 -2.67 -14.26 12.38
CA VAL A 380 -3.46 -15.47 12.63
C VAL A 380 -3.50 -16.36 11.38
N GLN A 381 -3.62 -15.79 10.19
CA GLN A 381 -3.52 -16.56 8.93
C GLN A 381 -2.17 -17.27 8.80
N ARG A 382 -1.06 -16.58 9.09
CA ARG A 382 0.29 -17.18 9.10
C ARG A 382 0.45 -18.25 10.19
N ILE A 383 -0.06 -18.03 11.40
CA ILE A 383 -0.01 -19.01 12.49
C ILE A 383 -0.88 -20.24 12.17
N LEU A 384 -2.10 -20.05 11.65
CA LEU A 384 -3.03 -21.14 11.32
C LEU A 384 -2.55 -21.93 10.10
N SER A 385 -2.05 -21.25 9.06
CA SER A 385 -1.44 -21.93 7.91
C SER A 385 -0.18 -22.69 8.32
N ALA A 386 0.69 -22.15 9.17
CA ALA A 386 1.82 -22.90 9.72
C ALA A 386 1.35 -24.11 10.56
N ALA A 387 0.37 -23.92 11.45
CA ALA A 387 -0.15 -24.98 12.32
C ALA A 387 -0.87 -26.12 11.57
N VAL A 388 -1.37 -25.89 10.36
CA VAL A 388 -1.99 -26.91 9.50
C VAL A 388 -0.99 -27.47 8.47
N LEU A 389 -0.24 -26.59 7.79
CA LEU A 389 0.69 -26.98 6.72
C LEU A 389 1.93 -27.69 7.27
N ALA A 390 2.51 -27.27 8.39
CA ALA A 390 3.72 -27.91 8.92
C ALA A 390 3.47 -29.38 9.32
N PRO A 391 2.39 -29.74 10.05
CA PRO A 391 2.04 -31.14 10.28
C PRO A 391 1.72 -31.90 8.99
N LEU A 392 0.97 -31.32 8.04
CA LEU A 392 0.64 -31.98 6.77
C LEU A 392 1.88 -32.28 5.92
N VAL A 393 2.79 -31.32 5.78
CA VAL A 393 4.08 -31.49 5.07
C VAL A 393 4.98 -32.47 5.80
N THR A 394 4.98 -32.48 7.14
CA THR A 394 5.77 -33.44 7.94
C THR A 394 5.25 -34.87 7.77
N VAL A 395 3.92 -35.07 7.86
CA VAL A 395 3.28 -36.38 7.60
C VAL A 395 3.52 -36.83 6.16
N PHE A 396 3.40 -35.91 5.19
CA PHE A 396 3.73 -36.19 3.79
C PHE A 396 5.19 -36.63 3.65
N LEU A 397 6.17 -35.85 4.09
CA LEU A 397 7.60 -36.20 3.96
C LEU A 397 8.00 -37.46 4.74
N TRP A 398 7.32 -37.75 5.86
CA TRP A 398 7.57 -38.96 6.64
C TRP A 398 7.02 -40.23 5.98
N MET A 399 5.84 -40.15 5.36
CA MET A 399 5.16 -41.29 4.72
C MET A 399 5.48 -41.46 3.22
N SER A 400 5.91 -40.40 2.53
CA SER A 400 6.01 -40.38 1.06
C SER A 400 7.21 -41.16 0.50
N PRO A 401 7.07 -41.83 -0.65
CA PRO A 401 8.22 -42.37 -1.39
C PRO A 401 9.09 -41.24 -1.94
N ALA A 402 10.37 -41.53 -2.17
CA ALA A 402 11.37 -40.59 -2.71
C ALA A 402 10.84 -39.77 -3.90
N SER A 403 10.24 -40.46 -4.88
CA SER A 403 9.70 -39.89 -6.10
C SER A 403 8.56 -38.89 -5.92
N ALA A 404 7.85 -38.90 -4.79
CA ALA A 404 6.83 -37.88 -4.48
C ALA A 404 7.49 -36.53 -4.11
N THR A 405 8.61 -36.55 -3.38
CA THR A 405 9.43 -35.35 -3.14
C THR A 405 9.95 -34.79 -4.46
N SER A 406 10.50 -35.64 -5.34
CA SER A 406 10.92 -35.25 -6.69
C SER A 406 9.78 -34.63 -7.50
N THR A 407 8.56 -35.17 -7.41
CA THR A 407 7.36 -34.63 -8.06
C THR A 407 7.01 -33.24 -7.53
N VAL A 408 6.99 -33.05 -6.21
CA VAL A 408 6.70 -31.75 -5.58
C VAL A 408 7.75 -30.70 -5.94
N CYS A 409 9.04 -31.03 -5.88
CA CYS A 409 10.11 -30.12 -6.32
C CYS A 409 9.99 -29.76 -7.81
N SER A 410 9.54 -30.68 -8.66
CA SER A 410 9.28 -30.42 -10.09
C SER A 410 8.08 -29.49 -10.31
N PHE A 411 7.03 -29.59 -9.49
CA PHE A 411 5.92 -28.63 -9.50
C PHE A 411 6.38 -27.24 -9.03
N MET A 412 7.17 -27.16 -7.95
CA MET A 412 7.74 -25.91 -7.44
C MET A 412 8.63 -25.23 -8.48
N ALA A 413 9.54 -26.00 -9.11
CA ALA A 413 10.38 -25.49 -10.19
C ALA A 413 9.54 -24.96 -11.37
N SER A 414 8.48 -25.68 -11.77
CA SER A 414 7.58 -25.27 -12.86
C SER A 414 6.77 -24.01 -12.52
N ALA A 415 6.29 -23.88 -11.28
CA ALA A 415 5.53 -22.71 -10.82
C ALA A 415 6.43 -21.47 -10.67
N CYS A 416 7.60 -21.63 -10.05
CA CYS A 416 8.56 -20.54 -9.87
C CYS A 416 9.25 -20.13 -11.17
N SER A 417 9.41 -21.02 -12.15
CA SER A 417 9.85 -20.64 -13.51
C SER A 417 8.81 -19.76 -14.21
N TYR A 418 7.51 -19.99 -13.98
CA TYR A 418 6.43 -19.14 -14.50
C TYR A 418 6.37 -17.77 -13.79
N GLU A 419 6.45 -17.74 -12.46
CA GLU A 419 6.49 -16.46 -11.71
C GLU A 419 7.76 -15.66 -12.07
N TYR A 420 8.91 -16.33 -12.17
CA TYR A 420 10.16 -15.71 -12.65
C TYR A 420 10.05 -15.21 -14.10
N ALA A 421 9.38 -15.93 -15.01
CA ALA A 421 9.15 -15.45 -16.38
C ALA A 421 8.28 -14.18 -16.41
N CYS A 422 7.26 -14.09 -15.55
CA CYS A 422 6.45 -12.88 -15.39
C CYS A 422 7.27 -11.69 -14.87
N LEU A 423 8.18 -11.95 -13.93
CA LEU A 423 9.10 -10.99 -13.33
C LEU A 423 10.16 -10.51 -14.34
N SER A 424 10.80 -11.45 -15.04
CA SER A 424 11.79 -11.23 -16.11
C SER A 424 11.21 -10.39 -17.26
N ASN A 425 9.97 -10.64 -17.68
CA ASN A 425 9.34 -9.82 -18.72
C ASN A 425 9.14 -8.37 -18.28
N ARG A 426 8.77 -8.10 -17.01
CA ARG A 426 8.69 -6.74 -16.46
C ARG A 426 10.06 -6.06 -16.42
N ILE A 427 11.09 -6.77 -15.95
CA ILE A 427 12.47 -6.28 -15.90
C ILE A 427 12.97 -5.94 -17.31
N ARG A 428 12.76 -6.83 -18.31
CA ARG A 428 13.08 -6.56 -19.72
C ARG A 428 12.43 -5.27 -20.21
N LEU A 429 11.11 -5.15 -20.05
CA LEU A 429 10.35 -4.01 -20.56
C LEU A 429 10.79 -2.69 -19.91
N GLN A 430 11.06 -2.69 -18.61
CA GLN A 430 11.58 -1.53 -17.88
C GLN A 430 13.00 -1.14 -18.33
N ILE A 431 13.90 -2.11 -18.53
CA ILE A 431 15.26 -1.85 -19.02
C ILE A 431 15.24 -1.29 -20.45
N LEU A 432 14.50 -1.93 -21.37
CA LEU A 432 14.41 -1.47 -22.76
C LEU A 432 13.83 -0.07 -22.86
N THR A 433 12.73 0.22 -22.13
CA THR A 433 12.11 1.56 -22.11
C THR A 433 13.07 2.64 -21.58
N ARG A 434 13.97 2.30 -20.65
CA ARG A 434 15.02 3.22 -20.17
C ARG A 434 16.19 3.37 -21.15
N ILE A 435 16.55 2.32 -21.91
CA ILE A 435 17.56 2.41 -22.98
C ILE A 435 17.04 3.29 -24.13
N GLU A 436 15.82 3.04 -24.62
CA GLU A 436 15.15 3.85 -25.66
C GLU A 436 15.07 5.33 -25.25
N ALA A 437 14.80 5.62 -23.98
CA ALA A 437 14.78 6.98 -23.45
C ALA A 437 16.17 7.65 -23.40
N LEU A 438 17.23 6.90 -23.13
CA LEU A 438 18.61 7.42 -23.14
C LEU A 438 19.11 7.65 -24.57
N GLU A 439 18.83 6.73 -25.50
CA GLU A 439 19.15 6.88 -26.91
C GLU A 439 18.43 8.10 -27.52
N ALA A 440 17.14 8.30 -27.19
CA ALA A 440 16.40 9.49 -27.63
C ALA A 440 17.01 10.81 -27.14
N VAL A 441 17.60 10.84 -25.94
CA VAL A 441 18.31 12.01 -25.41
C VAL A 441 19.63 12.23 -26.15
N ASP A 442 20.45 11.19 -26.39
CA ASP A 442 21.71 11.32 -27.15
C ASP A 442 21.45 11.77 -28.60
N TRP A 443 20.41 11.25 -29.25
CA TRP A 443 19.97 11.74 -30.57
C TRP A 443 19.56 13.22 -30.55
N SER A 444 18.88 13.70 -29.50
CA SER A 444 18.55 15.13 -29.39
C SER A 444 19.79 16.01 -29.24
N PHE A 445 20.77 15.55 -28.45
CA PHE A 445 22.06 16.25 -28.27
C PHE A 445 22.90 16.25 -29.56
N ARG A 446 22.79 15.19 -30.38
CA ARG A 446 23.39 15.10 -31.72
C ARG A 446 22.68 15.95 -32.78
N SER A 447 21.38 16.24 -32.64
CA SER A 447 20.71 17.20 -33.51
C SER A 447 21.06 18.65 -33.18
N ASP A 448 21.15 19.02 -31.90
CA ASP A 448 21.47 20.40 -31.48
C ASP A 448 22.95 20.78 -31.70
N SER A 449 23.85 19.81 -31.85
CA SER A 449 25.25 20.07 -32.25
C SER A 449 25.42 20.30 -33.77
N GLY A 450 24.31 20.38 -34.52
CA GLY A 450 24.25 20.50 -35.98
C GLY A 450 24.43 21.89 -36.59
N PHE A 451 24.69 22.97 -35.83
CA PHE A 451 25.10 24.27 -36.38
C PHE A 451 25.70 25.21 -35.31
N HIS A 452 27.03 25.30 -35.21
CA HIS A 452 27.76 26.58 -35.09
C HIS A 452 29.27 26.35 -35.24
N ASN A 453 29.89 27.02 -36.21
CA ASN A 453 31.31 26.88 -36.54
C ASN A 453 32.09 28.11 -36.06
N VAL A 454 32.80 28.01 -34.92
CA VAL A 454 33.71 29.05 -34.40
C VAL A 454 35.01 28.39 -33.91
N GLN A 455 36.14 29.00 -34.25
CA GLN A 455 37.49 28.41 -34.21
C GLN A 455 38.23 28.46 -32.87
N ASN A 456 39.23 27.57 -32.77
CA ASN A 456 40.46 27.63 -31.94
C ASN A 456 40.33 27.36 -30.41
N GLY A 457 41.23 26.51 -29.86
CA GLY A 457 41.26 26.22 -28.41
C GLY A 457 42.24 25.14 -27.89
N LEU A 458 43.37 24.92 -28.56
CA LEU A 458 44.54 24.08 -28.20
C LEU A 458 44.58 23.27 -26.86
N THR A 459 44.74 21.94 -27.00
CA THR A 459 45.72 21.05 -26.30
C THR A 459 45.70 20.74 -24.79
N THR A 460 45.47 19.45 -24.48
CA THR A 460 46.48 18.49 -23.90
C THR A 460 46.86 18.50 -22.40
N SER A 461 46.23 17.57 -21.66
CA SER A 461 46.84 16.58 -20.73
C SER A 461 47.38 16.90 -19.31
N ARG A 462 47.30 15.83 -18.49
CA ARG A 462 48.15 15.40 -17.34
C ARG A 462 47.97 16.00 -15.93
N THR A 463 47.56 15.09 -15.03
CA THR A 463 48.13 14.77 -13.70
C THR A 463 49.38 15.53 -13.21
N VAL A 464 49.38 15.91 -11.93
CA VAL A 464 50.48 15.66 -10.95
C VAL A 464 49.99 15.89 -9.50
N GLN A 465 50.77 15.46 -8.51
CA GLN A 465 50.49 15.50 -7.05
C GLN A 465 51.00 16.78 -6.35
N SER A 466 50.74 16.89 -5.04
CA SER A 466 51.71 17.26 -3.97
C SER A 466 51.46 18.53 -3.12
N GLU A 467 51.17 18.28 -1.83
CA GLU A 467 51.71 18.88 -0.57
C GLU A 467 51.87 20.41 -0.31
N GLY A 468 51.66 20.78 0.97
CA GLY A 468 51.96 22.09 1.58
C GLY A 468 50.97 22.45 2.71
N ARG A 469 51.09 21.97 3.96
CA ARG A 469 52.06 22.28 5.05
C ARG A 469 51.77 23.61 5.78
N GLY A 470 51.35 23.59 7.06
CA GLY A 470 51.00 24.82 7.82
C GLY A 470 50.47 24.66 9.27
N ASP A 471 51.24 23.96 10.10
CA ASP A 471 51.16 23.67 11.57
C ASP A 471 50.58 24.70 12.60
N ILE A 472 50.43 24.23 13.87
CA ILE A 472 50.40 25.01 15.17
C ILE A 472 49.11 25.83 15.51
N THR A 473 48.52 25.91 16.73
CA THR A 473 48.85 25.46 18.12
C THR A 473 47.62 24.96 18.93
N LEU A 474 47.85 24.30 20.09
CA LEU A 474 46.87 24.03 21.17
C LEU A 474 47.43 24.48 22.54
N VAL A 475 46.71 25.32 23.31
CA VAL A 475 46.92 25.58 24.77
C VAL A 475 45.57 25.88 25.46
N PRO A 476 45.27 25.38 26.69
CA PRO A 476 43.92 25.43 27.27
C PRO A 476 43.75 26.38 28.48
N GLN A 477 42.51 26.56 28.96
CA GLN A 477 42.20 27.20 30.26
C GLN A 477 41.01 26.59 31.01
N ARG A 478 40.85 27.01 32.27
CA ARG A 478 39.96 26.53 33.35
C ARG A 478 39.67 27.71 34.29
N SER A 479 38.66 27.76 35.18
CA SER A 479 37.37 27.08 35.46
C SER A 479 36.90 27.59 36.85
N PRO A 480 35.74 27.20 37.46
CA PRO A 480 34.53 26.50 36.99
C PRO A 480 33.21 27.23 37.41
N THR A 481 32.03 26.71 37.01
CA THR A 481 30.76 26.86 37.78
C THR A 481 29.79 25.69 37.42
N PRO A 482 28.93 25.21 38.34
CA PRO A 482 28.09 24.02 38.12
C PRO A 482 26.61 24.32 37.77
N ASN A 483 25.86 23.25 37.49
CA ASN A 483 24.38 23.14 37.42
C ASN A 483 23.65 23.62 36.15
N MET A 484 23.72 22.85 35.05
CA MET A 484 22.58 22.77 34.10
C MET A 484 22.40 21.44 33.31
N ASP A 485 23.28 20.45 33.50
CA ASP A 485 23.32 19.22 32.69
C ASP A 485 22.36 18.10 33.14
N VAL A 486 21.06 18.29 32.87
CA VAL A 486 20.06 17.20 32.84
C VAL A 486 19.18 17.26 31.59
N ASN A 487 18.77 18.45 31.16
CA ASN A 487 17.77 18.58 30.08
C ASN A 487 18.36 18.44 28.67
N VAL A 488 19.62 18.82 28.44
CA VAL A 488 20.24 18.81 27.10
C VAL A 488 20.43 17.38 26.55
N ALA A 489 20.80 16.43 27.42
CA ALA A 489 20.96 15.02 27.05
C ALA A 489 19.64 14.38 26.58
N ARG A 490 18.52 14.75 27.22
CA ARG A 490 17.17 14.27 26.89
C ARG A 490 16.65 14.86 25.57
N MET A 491 17.03 16.10 25.26
CA MET A 491 16.59 16.78 24.04
C MET A 491 17.31 16.24 22.79
N ARG A 492 18.62 15.93 22.89
CA ARG A 492 19.36 15.28 21.80
C ARG A 492 18.82 13.89 21.47
N THR A 493 18.59 13.04 22.48
CA THR A 493 18.03 11.68 22.26
C THR A 493 16.64 11.70 21.62
N THR A 494 15.75 12.60 22.06
CA THR A 494 14.40 12.73 21.48
C THR A 494 14.44 13.20 20.02
N THR A 495 15.38 14.10 19.68
CA THR A 495 15.48 14.66 18.32
C THR A 495 16.00 13.61 17.32
N THR A 496 16.99 12.80 17.69
CA THR A 496 17.49 11.73 16.80
C THR A 496 16.43 10.66 16.54
N GLN A 497 15.73 10.20 17.59
CA GLN A 497 14.67 9.18 17.47
C GLN A 497 13.52 9.60 16.53
N ALA A 498 13.17 10.90 16.51
CA ALA A 498 12.16 11.43 15.61
C ALA A 498 12.60 11.37 14.13
N VAL A 499 13.87 11.63 13.85
CA VAL A 499 14.43 11.65 12.48
C VAL A 499 14.57 10.25 11.88
N GLU A 500 14.87 9.23 12.69
CA GLU A 500 15.11 7.86 12.21
C GLU A 500 13.81 7.08 11.98
N MET A 501 12.77 7.29 12.81
CA MET A 501 11.42 6.77 12.51
C MET A 501 10.85 7.37 11.22
N ASP A 502 11.08 8.66 11.00
CA ASP A 502 10.68 9.40 9.80
C ASP A 502 11.40 8.89 8.55
N ALA A 503 12.72 8.63 8.62
CA ALA A 503 13.48 8.01 7.52
C ALA A 503 12.85 6.66 7.07
N ARG A 504 12.36 5.85 8.00
CA ARG A 504 11.66 4.59 7.69
C ARG A 504 10.32 4.84 6.99
N ALA A 505 9.60 5.92 7.31
CA ALA A 505 8.34 6.28 6.63
C ALA A 505 8.60 6.78 5.20
N ARG A 506 9.55 7.73 5.03
CA ARG A 506 9.95 8.27 3.72
C ARG A 506 10.44 7.20 2.74
N GLN A 507 11.14 6.17 3.23
CA GLN A 507 11.57 5.04 2.39
C GLN A 507 10.40 4.17 1.87
N GLU A 508 9.30 4.09 2.62
CA GLU A 508 8.11 3.34 2.20
C GLU A 508 7.27 4.16 1.22
N GLU A 509 7.23 5.49 1.40
CA GLU A 509 6.70 6.43 0.42
C GLU A 509 7.52 6.41 -0.88
N GLN A 510 8.86 6.40 -0.82
CA GLN A 510 9.75 6.23 -1.97
C GLN A 510 9.59 4.86 -2.66
N GLU A 511 9.36 3.76 -1.90
CA GLU A 511 9.08 2.44 -2.48
C GLU A 511 7.73 2.42 -3.22
N GLU A 512 6.66 2.95 -2.60
CA GLU A 512 5.35 3.05 -3.24
C GLU A 512 5.36 4.05 -4.41
N GLU A 513 6.17 5.12 -4.36
CA GLU A 513 6.41 6.05 -5.48
C GLU A 513 7.17 5.41 -6.64
N GLU A 514 8.29 4.69 -6.42
CA GLU A 514 9.01 4.04 -7.52
C GLU A 514 8.17 2.93 -8.16
N ILE A 515 7.45 2.13 -7.38
CA ILE A 515 6.48 1.15 -7.90
C ILE A 515 5.38 1.86 -8.71
N ALA A 516 4.82 2.96 -8.21
CA ALA A 516 3.82 3.75 -8.94
C ALA A 516 4.41 4.55 -10.13
N ARG A 517 5.73 4.70 -10.20
CA ARG A 517 6.46 5.29 -11.34
C ARG A 517 6.68 4.24 -12.42
N VAL A 518 7.14 3.04 -12.07
CA VAL A 518 7.32 1.92 -13.00
C VAL A 518 5.99 1.44 -13.56
N ASP A 519 4.95 1.29 -12.74
CA ASP A 519 3.57 1.07 -13.25
C ASP A 519 3.13 2.20 -14.20
N GLY A 520 3.52 3.44 -13.88
CA GLY A 520 3.31 4.61 -14.74
C GLY A 520 4.00 4.51 -16.11
N GLU A 521 5.29 4.14 -16.12
CA GLU A 521 6.11 3.90 -17.31
C GLU A 521 5.53 2.75 -18.16
N LEU A 522 5.08 1.67 -17.53
CA LEU A 522 4.59 0.44 -18.19
C LEU A 522 3.10 0.49 -18.62
N ARG A 523 2.33 1.54 -18.31
CA ARG A 523 0.89 1.63 -18.66
C ARG A 523 0.59 1.50 -20.15
N SER A 524 1.43 2.07 -21.02
CA SER A 524 1.33 1.93 -22.47
C SER A 524 1.51 0.48 -22.95
N GLN A 525 2.20 -0.34 -22.16
CA GLN A 525 2.53 -1.74 -22.43
C GLN A 525 1.61 -2.71 -21.66
N ALA A 526 0.60 -2.23 -20.93
CA ALA A 526 -0.27 -3.04 -20.08
C ALA A 526 -0.96 -4.22 -20.83
N ALA A 527 -1.21 -4.09 -22.13
CA ALA A 527 -1.70 -5.18 -22.98
C ALA A 527 -0.67 -6.32 -23.15
N ARG A 528 0.63 -5.99 -23.32
CA ARG A 528 1.74 -6.95 -23.41
C ARG A 528 2.12 -7.58 -22.05
N ILE A 529 1.70 -6.95 -20.95
CA ILE A 529 1.89 -7.46 -19.58
C ILE A 529 0.75 -8.40 -19.17
N ARG A 530 -0.43 -8.28 -19.82
CA ARG A 530 -1.60 -9.16 -19.60
C ARG A 530 -1.70 -10.30 -20.62
N SER A 531 -1.03 -10.20 -21.76
CA SER A 531 -0.93 -11.29 -22.71
C SER A 531 -0.17 -12.48 -22.12
N ARG A 532 -0.55 -13.66 -22.60
CA ARG A 532 0.07 -14.96 -22.37
C ARG A 532 0.49 -15.59 -23.70
N ALA A 533 1.36 -16.59 -23.66
CA ALA A 533 1.81 -17.36 -24.82
C ALA A 533 0.63 -17.90 -25.67
N VAL A 534 -0.48 -18.29 -25.04
CA VAL A 534 -1.68 -18.80 -25.73
C VAL A 534 -2.68 -17.74 -26.22
N THR A 535 -2.54 -16.45 -25.90
CA THR A 535 -3.59 -15.43 -26.21
C THR A 535 -3.96 -15.36 -27.70
N THR A 536 -2.95 -15.49 -28.57
CA THR A 536 -3.12 -15.49 -30.04
C THR A 536 -3.82 -16.75 -30.55
N LEU A 537 -3.77 -17.85 -29.80
CA LEU A 537 -4.51 -19.08 -30.08
C LEU A 537 -5.92 -19.03 -29.48
N ALA A 538 -6.05 -18.51 -28.26
CA ALA A 538 -7.30 -18.33 -27.54
C ALA A 538 -8.30 -17.43 -28.30
N SER A 539 -7.81 -16.32 -28.83
CA SER A 539 -8.58 -15.40 -29.68
C SER A 539 -9.00 -15.99 -31.04
N ARG A 540 -8.28 -16.99 -31.56
CA ARG A 540 -8.61 -17.67 -32.83
C ARG A 540 -9.57 -18.86 -32.68
N TYR A 541 -9.40 -19.67 -31.63
CA TYR A 541 -10.05 -20.99 -31.52
C TYR A 541 -10.84 -21.22 -30.23
N PHE A 542 -10.70 -20.36 -29.21
CA PHE A 542 -11.28 -20.57 -27.88
C PHE A 542 -12.06 -19.34 -27.36
N HIS A 543 -12.63 -18.54 -28.26
CA HIS A 543 -13.45 -17.35 -27.95
C HIS A 543 -12.78 -16.33 -27.00
N GLY A 544 -11.45 -16.25 -26.99
CA GLY A 544 -10.68 -15.38 -26.08
C GLY A 544 -10.48 -15.93 -24.66
N SER A 545 -10.84 -17.19 -24.40
CA SER A 545 -10.62 -17.83 -23.09
C SER A 545 -9.20 -18.39 -22.96
N ASP A 546 -8.26 -17.52 -22.60
CA ASP A 546 -6.84 -17.86 -22.38
C ASP A 546 -6.64 -19.05 -21.43
N TRP A 547 -7.45 -19.17 -20.38
CA TRP A 547 -7.34 -20.27 -19.41
C TRP A 547 -7.76 -21.61 -20.02
N PHE A 548 -8.80 -21.64 -20.84
CA PHE A 548 -9.25 -22.87 -21.51
C PHE A 548 -8.28 -23.28 -22.62
N ALA A 549 -7.76 -22.31 -23.39
CA ALA A 549 -6.69 -22.53 -24.36
C ALA A 549 -5.42 -23.10 -23.70
N ALA A 550 -5.02 -22.56 -22.54
CA ALA A 550 -3.85 -23.04 -21.80
C ALA A 550 -4.00 -24.51 -21.36
N ILE A 551 -5.18 -24.92 -20.88
CA ILE A 551 -5.45 -26.32 -20.50
C ILE A 551 -5.42 -27.25 -21.73
N CYS A 552 -6.02 -26.84 -22.86
CA CYS A 552 -6.02 -27.66 -24.07
C CYS A 552 -4.61 -27.87 -24.63
N VAL A 553 -3.78 -26.82 -24.64
CA VAL A 553 -2.38 -26.91 -25.10
C VAL A 553 -1.50 -27.65 -24.09
N SER A 554 -1.68 -27.45 -22.78
CA SER A 554 -0.88 -28.16 -21.77
C SER A 554 -1.10 -29.67 -21.79
N ILE A 555 -2.32 -30.15 -22.12
CA ILE A 555 -2.59 -31.58 -22.35
C ILE A 555 -1.78 -32.10 -23.55
N ALA A 556 -1.80 -31.39 -24.68
CA ALA A 556 -1.07 -31.80 -25.88
C ALA A 556 0.46 -31.84 -25.65
N VAL A 557 1.01 -30.83 -24.98
CA VAL A 557 2.45 -30.79 -24.66
C VAL A 557 2.80 -31.81 -23.57
N CYS A 558 1.93 -32.05 -22.58
CA CYS A 558 2.10 -33.11 -21.59
C CYS A 558 2.23 -34.49 -22.23
N ILE A 559 1.42 -34.81 -23.24
CA ILE A 559 1.52 -36.08 -23.98
C ILE A 559 2.89 -36.21 -24.66
N MET A 560 3.36 -35.13 -25.31
CA MET A 560 4.67 -35.12 -25.97
C MET A 560 5.84 -35.22 -24.97
N SER A 561 5.85 -34.40 -23.92
CA SER A 561 6.93 -34.40 -22.93
C SER A 561 6.97 -35.68 -22.10
N SER A 562 5.81 -36.22 -21.72
CA SER A 562 5.71 -37.53 -21.08
C SER A 562 6.22 -38.64 -21.99
N GLY A 563 5.88 -38.61 -23.29
CA GLY A 563 6.38 -39.58 -24.26
C GLY A 563 7.92 -39.56 -24.37
N VAL A 564 8.52 -38.38 -24.50
CA VAL A 564 9.99 -38.21 -24.54
C VAL A 564 10.64 -38.72 -23.25
N LEU A 565 10.09 -38.35 -22.09
CA LEU A 565 10.62 -38.75 -20.77
C LEU A 565 10.49 -40.26 -20.50
N LEU A 566 9.35 -40.85 -20.85
CA LEU A 566 9.11 -42.29 -20.69
C LEU A 566 9.95 -43.13 -21.66
N MET A 567 10.34 -42.57 -22.81
CA MET A 567 11.34 -43.17 -23.68
C MET A 567 12.75 -43.00 -23.12
N SER A 568 13.18 -41.80 -22.71
CA SER A 568 14.55 -41.56 -22.23
C SER A 568 14.90 -42.38 -20.98
N VAL A 569 13.94 -42.54 -20.05
CA VAL A 569 14.10 -43.34 -18.82
C VAL A 569 14.31 -44.85 -19.11
N GLN A 570 14.00 -45.36 -20.30
CA GLN A 570 14.31 -46.75 -20.68
C GLN A 570 15.80 -46.95 -21.01
N TRP A 571 16.50 -45.90 -21.47
CA TRP A 571 17.90 -45.96 -21.91
C TRP A 571 18.92 -45.84 -20.77
N VAL A 572 18.47 -45.71 -19.52
CA VAL A 572 19.36 -45.60 -18.34
C VAL A 572 19.08 -46.77 -17.39
N PRO A 573 19.80 -47.91 -17.52
CA PRO A 573 19.49 -49.13 -16.78
C PRO A 573 19.49 -48.97 -15.25
N GLY A 574 20.36 -48.11 -14.71
CA GLY A 574 20.47 -47.86 -13.27
C GLY A 574 19.19 -47.33 -12.61
N LEU A 575 18.28 -46.68 -13.36
CA LEU A 575 16.99 -46.28 -12.78
C LEU A 575 16.02 -47.44 -12.60
N GLN A 576 16.16 -48.58 -13.31
CA GLN A 576 15.14 -49.64 -13.32
C GLN A 576 14.91 -50.28 -11.94
N SER A 577 15.87 -50.18 -11.01
CA SER A 577 15.81 -50.60 -9.61
C SER A 577 15.23 -49.55 -8.64
N THR A 578 15.00 -48.31 -9.06
CA THR A 578 14.59 -47.18 -8.20
C THR A 578 13.07 -47.10 -8.01
N ASP A 579 12.61 -46.53 -6.88
CA ASP A 579 11.17 -46.23 -6.70
C ASP A 579 10.70 -45.09 -7.64
N PHE A 580 11.62 -44.31 -8.22
CA PHE A 580 11.33 -43.36 -9.30
C PHE A 580 10.88 -44.08 -10.58
N TYR A 581 11.57 -45.14 -11.01
CA TYR A 581 11.14 -45.89 -12.19
C TYR A 581 9.79 -46.58 -11.99
N ARG A 582 9.48 -47.03 -10.77
CA ARG A 582 8.15 -47.58 -10.42
C ARG A 582 7.02 -46.55 -10.62
N SER A 583 7.26 -45.27 -10.29
CA SER A 583 6.26 -44.20 -10.36
C SER A 583 6.40 -43.27 -11.59
N ARG A 584 7.35 -43.54 -12.50
CA ARG A 584 7.69 -42.71 -13.68
C ARG A 584 6.49 -42.21 -14.51
N TRP A 585 5.42 -43.01 -14.65
CA TRP A 585 4.21 -42.61 -15.38
C TRP A 585 3.46 -41.47 -14.69
N PHE A 586 3.32 -41.55 -13.36
CA PHE A 586 2.70 -40.49 -12.56
C PHE A 586 3.57 -39.23 -12.58
N TYR A 587 4.88 -39.39 -12.35
CA TYR A 587 5.84 -38.28 -12.41
C TYR A 587 5.81 -37.56 -13.78
N ALA A 588 5.88 -38.31 -14.87
CA ALA A 588 5.90 -37.76 -16.23
C ALA A 588 4.62 -36.99 -16.56
N ILE A 589 3.46 -37.61 -16.39
CA ILE A 589 2.16 -36.99 -16.73
C ILE A 589 1.92 -35.77 -15.84
N ALA A 590 2.11 -35.90 -14.52
CA ALA A 590 1.80 -34.83 -13.59
C ALA A 590 2.75 -33.63 -13.75
N THR A 591 4.06 -33.86 -13.85
CA THR A 591 5.02 -32.76 -14.01
C THR A 591 4.96 -32.14 -15.41
N GLY A 592 4.77 -32.97 -16.45
CA GLY A 592 4.60 -32.50 -17.83
C GLY A 592 3.35 -31.65 -18.03
N PHE A 593 2.25 -31.95 -17.33
CA PHE A 593 1.05 -31.10 -17.33
C PHE A 593 1.27 -29.77 -16.61
N VAL A 594 1.90 -29.76 -15.42
CA VAL A 594 2.17 -28.53 -14.67
C VAL A 594 3.16 -27.64 -15.42
N ALA A 595 4.26 -28.19 -15.96
CA ALA A 595 5.20 -27.47 -16.80
C ALA A 595 4.54 -26.93 -18.08
N GLY A 596 3.70 -27.75 -18.72
CA GLY A 596 2.90 -27.35 -19.89
C GLY A 596 1.97 -26.17 -19.59
N LEU A 597 1.28 -26.19 -18.43
CA LEU A 597 0.39 -25.12 -18.01
C LEU A 597 1.16 -23.84 -17.66
N SER A 598 2.26 -23.94 -16.90
CA SER A 598 3.17 -22.82 -16.60
C SER A 598 3.67 -22.13 -17.87
N ALA A 599 4.13 -22.90 -18.86
CA ALA A 599 4.61 -22.36 -20.13
C ALA A 599 3.47 -21.73 -20.96
N CYS A 600 2.26 -22.32 -20.98
CA CYS A 600 1.10 -21.74 -21.66
C CYS A 600 0.63 -20.41 -21.02
N LEU A 601 0.80 -20.26 -19.71
CA LEU A 601 0.45 -19.05 -18.96
C LEU A 601 1.55 -17.97 -19.00
N ALA A 602 2.78 -18.31 -19.36
CA ALA A 602 3.91 -17.38 -19.44
C ALA A 602 3.64 -16.18 -20.38
N PRO A 603 4.28 -15.01 -20.20
CA PRO A 603 3.85 -13.75 -20.82
C PRO A 603 3.89 -13.72 -22.36
N ASP A 604 4.86 -14.41 -22.96
CA ASP A 604 4.95 -14.61 -24.41
C ASP A 604 5.50 -16.01 -24.73
N TRP A 605 5.48 -16.37 -26.02
CA TRP A 605 5.92 -17.68 -26.49
C TRP A 605 7.43 -17.92 -26.32
N GLN A 606 8.25 -16.86 -26.22
CA GLN A 606 9.69 -17.03 -25.98
C GLN A 606 9.91 -17.47 -24.53
N TYR A 607 9.24 -16.82 -23.58
CA TYR A 607 9.26 -17.25 -22.19
C TYR A 607 8.66 -18.66 -22.00
N ALA A 608 7.64 -19.05 -22.77
CA ALA A 608 7.13 -20.42 -22.77
C ALA A 608 8.22 -21.46 -23.15
N VAL A 609 9.02 -21.18 -24.19
CA VAL A 609 10.16 -22.04 -24.57
C VAL A 609 11.22 -22.06 -23.47
N VAL A 610 11.56 -20.92 -22.86
CA VAL A 610 12.51 -20.86 -21.73
C VAL A 610 12.03 -21.70 -20.54
N THR A 611 10.74 -21.64 -20.18
CA THR A 611 10.14 -22.49 -19.13
C THR A 611 10.24 -23.98 -19.48
N PHE A 612 10.08 -24.38 -20.75
CA PHE A 612 10.29 -25.77 -21.17
C PHE A 612 11.77 -26.20 -21.13
N VAL A 613 12.71 -25.33 -21.49
CA VAL A 613 14.16 -25.60 -21.36
C VAL A 613 14.55 -25.76 -19.89
N GLN A 614 14.02 -24.91 -19.01
CA GLN A 614 14.20 -25.02 -17.55
C GLN A 614 13.59 -26.32 -16.99
N TYR A 615 12.37 -26.69 -17.41
CA TYR A 615 11.75 -27.97 -17.04
C TYR A 615 12.56 -29.18 -17.53
N ALA A 616 13.06 -29.16 -18.76
CA ALA A 616 13.88 -30.24 -19.31
C ALA A 616 15.20 -30.39 -18.54
N ALA A 617 15.91 -29.28 -18.28
CA ALA A 617 17.12 -29.28 -17.46
C ALA A 617 16.85 -29.80 -16.04
N PHE A 618 15.79 -29.33 -15.39
CA PHE A 618 15.39 -29.81 -14.06
C PHE A 618 15.04 -31.30 -14.03
N THR A 619 14.38 -31.80 -15.08
CA THR A 619 14.02 -33.21 -15.23
C THR A 619 15.27 -34.08 -15.43
N ILE A 620 16.23 -33.66 -16.24
CA ILE A 620 17.51 -34.38 -16.43
C ILE A 620 18.30 -34.40 -15.12
N LEU A 621 18.38 -33.27 -14.39
CA LEU A 621 19.02 -33.19 -13.07
C LEU A 621 18.30 -34.06 -12.02
N THR A 622 16.97 -34.16 -12.09
CA THR A 622 16.18 -35.08 -11.24
C THR A 622 16.51 -36.53 -11.55
N ILE A 623 16.54 -36.93 -12.84
CA ILE A 623 16.92 -38.28 -13.28
C ILE A 623 18.34 -38.62 -12.78
N TYR A 624 19.30 -37.72 -13.01
CA TYR A 624 20.67 -37.86 -12.52
C TYR A 624 20.69 -38.07 -11.00
N SER A 625 20.06 -37.18 -10.24
CA SER A 625 19.96 -37.28 -8.78
C SER A 625 19.31 -38.58 -8.28
N THR A 626 18.33 -39.13 -9.00
CA THR A 626 17.68 -40.40 -8.60
C THR A 626 18.46 -41.65 -8.99
N GLY A 627 19.43 -41.53 -9.92
CA GLY A 627 20.31 -42.63 -10.32
C GLY A 627 21.75 -42.54 -9.75
N CYS A 628 22.13 -41.38 -9.20
CA CYS A 628 23.49 -41.07 -8.75
C CYS A 628 23.42 -40.39 -7.36
N PRO A 629 23.67 -41.12 -6.26
CA PRO A 629 23.68 -40.56 -4.90
C PRO A 629 24.71 -39.44 -4.74
N LEU A 630 24.43 -38.45 -3.87
CA LEU A 630 25.23 -37.20 -3.75
C LEU A 630 26.73 -37.41 -3.43
N ASN A 631 27.09 -38.59 -2.90
CA ASN A 631 28.46 -38.94 -2.52
C ASN A 631 29.27 -39.64 -3.64
N ASP A 632 28.64 -40.13 -4.71
CA ASP A 632 29.33 -40.71 -5.86
C ASP A 632 29.29 -39.70 -7.02
N PHE A 633 30.45 -39.14 -7.36
CA PHE A 633 30.59 -38.18 -8.47
C PHE A 633 30.87 -38.87 -9.81
N SER A 634 30.71 -40.20 -9.89
CA SER A 634 31.25 -41.04 -10.97
C SER A 634 30.37 -42.22 -11.39
N CYS A 635 29.06 -42.17 -11.13
CA CYS A 635 28.11 -43.26 -11.37
C CYS A 635 27.84 -43.62 -12.86
N GLY A 636 28.60 -43.07 -13.81
CA GLY A 636 28.55 -43.44 -15.24
C GLY A 636 27.29 -43.01 -16.01
N ILE A 637 26.37 -42.29 -15.38
CA ILE A 637 25.17 -41.72 -16.03
C ILE A 637 25.60 -40.50 -16.85
N GLY A 638 25.63 -40.64 -18.18
CA GLY A 638 26.46 -39.84 -19.10
C GLY A 638 26.13 -38.36 -19.34
N LEU A 639 25.55 -37.63 -18.38
CA LEU A 639 25.43 -36.17 -18.40
C LEU A 639 25.65 -35.58 -17.00
N ASP A 640 26.86 -35.11 -16.73
CA ASP A 640 27.18 -34.40 -15.48
C ASP A 640 26.28 -33.18 -15.29
N PRO A 641 25.89 -32.81 -14.05
CA PRO A 641 25.10 -31.62 -13.79
C PRO A 641 25.67 -30.34 -14.41
N ALA A 642 27.01 -30.20 -14.44
CA ALA A 642 27.68 -29.08 -15.11
C ALA A 642 27.43 -29.04 -16.62
N VAL A 643 27.39 -30.20 -17.30
CA VAL A 643 27.06 -30.30 -18.73
C VAL A 643 25.59 -29.98 -18.97
N VAL A 644 24.68 -30.32 -18.05
CA VAL A 644 23.26 -29.94 -18.14
C VAL A 644 23.08 -28.43 -18.04
N PHE A 645 23.77 -27.75 -17.11
CA PHE A 645 23.74 -26.28 -17.04
C PHE A 645 24.39 -25.62 -18.26
N LEU A 646 25.57 -26.07 -18.69
CA LEU A 646 26.27 -25.50 -19.85
C LEU A 646 25.48 -25.68 -21.15
N SER A 647 24.91 -26.87 -21.40
CA SER A 647 24.05 -27.10 -22.57
C SER A 647 22.75 -26.30 -22.50
N GLY A 648 22.14 -26.15 -21.32
CA GLY A 648 21.00 -25.24 -21.10
C GLY A 648 21.35 -23.79 -21.45
N MET A 649 22.51 -23.29 -20.98
CA MET A 649 22.99 -21.94 -21.30
C MET A 649 23.27 -21.75 -22.80
N VAL A 650 23.85 -22.75 -23.48
CA VAL A 650 24.08 -22.70 -24.93
C VAL A 650 22.77 -22.72 -25.72
N VAL A 651 21.79 -23.55 -25.33
CA VAL A 651 20.45 -23.57 -25.94
C VAL A 651 19.76 -22.22 -25.77
N LEU A 652 19.81 -21.61 -24.58
CA LEU A 652 19.23 -20.29 -24.32
C LEU A 652 19.95 -19.17 -25.11
N LEU A 653 21.28 -19.24 -25.25
CA LEU A 653 22.05 -18.30 -26.07
C LEU A 653 21.64 -18.35 -27.54
N VAL A 654 21.65 -19.55 -28.14
CA VAL A 654 21.26 -19.78 -29.53
C VAL A 654 19.80 -19.39 -29.75
N PHE A 655 18.91 -19.72 -28.82
CA PHE A 655 17.50 -19.37 -28.88
C PHE A 655 17.28 -17.85 -28.87
N ARG A 656 17.89 -17.10 -27.93
CA ARG A 656 17.73 -15.64 -27.89
C ARG A 656 18.39 -14.95 -29.06
N PHE A 657 19.56 -15.41 -29.52
CA PHE A 657 20.21 -14.87 -30.72
C PHE A 657 19.38 -15.10 -32.00
N ALA A 658 18.66 -16.22 -32.10
CA ALA A 658 17.78 -16.52 -33.23
C ALA A 658 16.39 -15.85 -33.17
N THR A 659 15.98 -15.29 -32.03
CA THR A 659 14.59 -14.80 -31.81
C THR A 659 14.47 -13.34 -31.35
N SER A 660 15.54 -12.72 -30.86
CA SER A 660 15.58 -11.30 -30.52
C SER A 660 15.90 -10.46 -31.76
N ARG A 661 15.37 -9.23 -31.83
CA ARG A 661 15.61 -8.34 -32.99
C ARG A 661 16.84 -7.47 -32.84
N ASN A 662 17.15 -7.07 -31.62
CA ASN A 662 18.21 -6.12 -31.29
C ASN A 662 19.25 -6.78 -30.37
N GLY A 663 20.54 -6.52 -30.59
CA GLY A 663 21.62 -7.05 -29.77
C GLY A 663 21.48 -6.78 -28.25
N PRO A 664 21.15 -5.54 -27.82
CA PRO A 664 20.89 -5.24 -26.42
C PRO A 664 19.72 -6.02 -25.81
N GLU A 665 18.63 -6.24 -26.56
CA GLU A 665 17.51 -7.08 -26.09
C GLU A 665 17.95 -8.54 -25.94
N ALA A 666 18.69 -9.08 -26.91
CA ALA A 666 19.23 -10.44 -26.87
C ALA A 666 20.11 -10.66 -25.64
N PHE A 667 20.99 -9.70 -25.33
CA PHE A 667 21.87 -9.77 -24.16
C PHE A 667 21.09 -9.69 -22.84
N VAL A 668 20.19 -8.72 -22.68
CA VAL A 668 19.41 -8.56 -21.44
C VAL A 668 18.51 -9.77 -21.19
N THR A 669 17.86 -10.30 -22.23
CA THR A 669 17.01 -11.51 -22.09
C THR A 669 17.83 -12.76 -21.80
N PHE A 670 18.95 -12.98 -22.48
CA PHE A 670 19.86 -14.09 -22.20
C PHE A 670 20.37 -14.09 -20.76
N MET A 671 20.80 -12.93 -20.24
CA MET A 671 21.27 -12.80 -18.85
C MET A 671 20.17 -13.11 -17.83
N LEU A 672 18.92 -12.71 -18.10
CA LEU A 672 17.78 -13.05 -17.25
C LEU A 672 17.41 -14.54 -17.34
N ASP A 673 17.49 -15.16 -18.52
CA ASP A 673 17.21 -16.59 -18.68
C ASP A 673 18.25 -17.47 -17.98
N ILE A 674 19.55 -17.10 -18.06
CA ILE A 674 20.62 -17.72 -17.24
C ILE A 674 20.31 -17.55 -15.76
N LEU A 675 19.94 -16.35 -15.33
CA LEU A 675 19.65 -16.08 -13.92
C LEU A 675 18.47 -16.94 -13.42
N GLY A 676 17.42 -17.11 -14.22
CA GLY A 676 16.32 -18.03 -13.94
C GLY A 676 16.75 -19.50 -13.89
N LEU A 677 17.63 -19.94 -14.81
CA LEU A 677 18.18 -21.30 -14.82
C LEU A 677 19.03 -21.59 -13.57
N VAL A 678 19.95 -20.69 -13.21
CA VAL A 678 20.83 -20.87 -12.04
C VAL A 678 20.06 -20.69 -10.72
N TYR A 679 19.14 -19.74 -10.64
CA TYR A 679 18.34 -19.50 -9.43
C TYR A 679 17.30 -20.60 -9.21
N ILE A 680 16.37 -20.80 -10.15
CA ILE A 680 15.24 -21.72 -9.98
C ILE A 680 15.70 -23.18 -10.14
N VAL A 681 16.25 -23.54 -11.30
CA VAL A 681 16.62 -24.93 -11.60
C VAL A 681 17.85 -25.35 -10.79
N GLY A 682 18.85 -24.47 -10.67
CA GLY A 682 20.05 -24.70 -9.85
C GLY A 682 19.73 -25.06 -8.40
N SER A 683 19.18 -24.12 -7.62
CA SER A 683 18.97 -24.36 -6.18
C SER A 683 17.96 -25.47 -5.88
N LEU A 684 16.87 -25.60 -6.67
CA LEU A 684 15.91 -26.68 -6.47
C LEU A 684 16.44 -28.05 -6.90
N SER A 685 17.39 -28.13 -7.86
CA SER A 685 18.04 -29.41 -8.18
C SER A 685 18.90 -29.91 -7.02
N VAL A 686 19.54 -28.99 -6.27
CA VAL A 686 20.25 -29.34 -5.03
C VAL A 686 19.29 -29.84 -3.95
N LEU A 687 18.04 -29.34 -3.89
CA LEU A 687 17.01 -29.88 -2.98
C LEU A 687 16.59 -31.32 -3.34
N VAL A 688 16.44 -31.60 -4.65
CA VAL A 688 16.19 -32.97 -5.12
C VAL A 688 17.38 -33.88 -4.84
N ALA A 689 18.61 -33.37 -4.88
CA ALA A 689 19.84 -34.13 -4.63
C ALA A 689 20.04 -34.63 -3.18
N PHE A 690 19.14 -34.28 -2.23
CA PHE A 690 19.04 -34.98 -0.93
C PHE A 690 18.21 -36.26 -0.99
N VAL A 691 17.41 -36.47 -2.04
CA VAL A 691 16.43 -37.56 -2.12
C VAL A 691 17.13 -38.88 -2.49
N ASP A 692 17.82 -39.42 -1.48
CA ASP A 692 18.64 -40.63 -1.54
C ASP A 692 17.76 -41.89 -1.31
N ASP A 693 17.66 -42.73 -2.34
CA ASP A 693 16.79 -43.91 -2.33
C ASP A 693 17.36 -45.05 -1.45
N ASP A 694 18.65 -45.01 -1.07
CA ASP A 694 19.29 -45.95 -0.14
C ASP A 694 19.18 -45.46 1.32
N ARG A 695 19.47 -44.18 1.58
CA ARG A 695 19.52 -43.58 2.93
C ARG A 695 18.21 -42.91 3.36
N ARG A 696 17.08 -43.54 3.03
CA ARG A 696 15.71 -42.98 3.15
C ARG A 696 15.37 -42.35 4.50
N ALA A 697 15.76 -42.98 5.61
CA ALA A 697 15.49 -42.46 6.95
C ALA A 697 16.31 -41.18 7.25
N LEU A 698 17.54 -41.09 6.75
CA LEU A 698 18.43 -39.96 7.00
C LEU A 698 17.99 -38.72 6.23
N TYR A 699 17.69 -38.82 4.94
CA TYR A 699 17.24 -37.64 4.19
C TYR A 699 15.91 -37.10 4.70
N ARG A 700 14.96 -37.96 5.09
CA ARG A 700 13.66 -37.51 5.65
C ARG A 700 13.86 -36.72 6.94
N LYS A 701 14.66 -37.25 7.87
CA LYS A 701 15.05 -36.56 9.12
C LYS A 701 15.68 -35.18 8.82
N LEU A 702 16.59 -35.10 7.84
CA LEU A 702 17.29 -33.87 7.49
C LEU A 702 16.43 -32.85 6.73
N LEU A 703 15.59 -33.27 5.79
CA LEU A 703 14.69 -32.40 5.03
C LEU A 703 13.61 -31.79 5.93
N ILE A 704 13.08 -32.57 6.87
CA ILE A 704 12.16 -32.09 7.92
C ILE A 704 12.88 -31.09 8.82
N ALA A 705 14.10 -31.40 9.27
CA ALA A 705 14.90 -30.46 10.08
C ALA A 705 15.14 -29.12 9.35
N LEU A 706 15.53 -29.16 8.08
CA LEU A 706 15.75 -27.97 7.24
C LEU A 706 14.49 -27.10 7.13
N LEU A 707 13.33 -27.70 6.84
CA LEU A 707 12.06 -26.97 6.76
C LEU A 707 11.67 -26.33 8.09
N TYR A 708 11.77 -27.05 9.20
CA TYR A 708 11.50 -26.49 10.53
C TYR A 708 12.50 -25.39 10.93
N ILE A 709 13.76 -25.49 10.53
CA ILE A 709 14.77 -24.44 10.75
C ILE A 709 14.39 -23.17 9.97
N VAL A 710 14.05 -23.28 8.68
CA VAL A 710 13.64 -22.12 7.86
C VAL A 710 12.37 -21.48 8.42
N TRP A 711 11.31 -22.26 8.66
CA TRP A 711 10.05 -21.73 9.21
C TRP A 711 10.20 -21.13 10.61
N ALA A 712 11.02 -21.71 11.48
CA ALA A 712 11.33 -21.13 12.78
C ALA A 712 12.15 -19.84 12.64
N SER A 713 13.07 -19.78 11.68
CA SER A 713 13.86 -18.58 11.37
C SER A 713 12.99 -17.42 10.89
N ASP A 714 12.09 -17.65 9.93
CA ASP A 714 11.13 -16.66 9.43
C ASP A 714 10.21 -16.16 10.55
N THR A 715 9.74 -17.10 11.39
CA THR A 715 8.90 -16.82 12.55
C THR A 715 9.66 -15.99 13.60
N GLY A 716 10.93 -16.33 13.87
CA GLY A 716 11.80 -15.60 14.77
C GLY A 716 12.11 -14.19 14.29
N ALA A 717 12.37 -14.01 12.99
CA ALA A 717 12.55 -12.70 12.38
C ALA A 717 11.30 -11.83 12.53
N TYR A 718 10.12 -12.36 12.23
CA TYR A 718 8.85 -11.67 12.37
C TYR A 718 8.49 -11.33 13.83
N ILE A 719 8.72 -12.27 14.76
CA ILE A 719 8.47 -12.06 16.20
C ILE A 719 9.43 -11.01 16.76
N THR A 720 10.73 -11.13 16.51
CA THR A 720 11.73 -10.18 17.01
C THR A 720 11.51 -8.78 16.41
N GLY A 721 11.29 -8.66 15.09
CA GLY A 721 10.98 -7.38 14.47
C GLY A 721 9.75 -6.70 15.10
N LYS A 722 8.69 -7.47 15.40
CA LYS A 722 7.51 -6.95 16.11
C LYS A 722 7.74 -6.65 17.60
N ALA A 723 8.52 -7.46 18.31
CA ALA A 723 8.86 -7.20 19.71
C ALA A 723 9.68 -5.92 19.85
N LEU A 724 10.67 -5.71 18.98
CA LEU A 724 11.46 -4.48 18.92
C LEU A 724 10.61 -3.26 18.54
N THR A 725 9.65 -3.42 17.62
CA THR A 725 8.68 -2.37 17.29
C THR A 725 7.79 -2.04 18.50
N PHE A 726 7.29 -3.03 19.23
CA PHE A 726 6.47 -2.84 20.43
C PHE A 726 7.23 -2.15 21.57
N VAL A 727 8.50 -2.50 21.76
CA VAL A 727 9.42 -1.89 22.75
C VAL A 727 9.92 -0.50 22.30
N LYS A 728 9.62 -0.07 21.05
CA LYS A 728 10.16 1.14 20.42
C LYS A 728 11.70 1.18 20.46
N TYR A 729 12.33 0.06 20.12
CA TYR A 729 13.79 -0.07 20.12
C TYR A 729 14.40 0.90 19.09
N PRO A 730 15.29 1.83 19.49
CA PRO A 730 15.68 2.97 18.65
C PRO A 730 16.75 2.62 17.60
N TYR A 731 17.51 1.55 17.79
CA TYR A 731 18.54 1.11 16.84
C TYR A 731 17.94 0.04 15.92
N TYR A 732 17.72 0.38 14.66
CA TYR A 732 17.07 -0.51 13.69
C TYR A 732 17.87 -0.47 12.38
N HIS A 733 18.69 -1.49 12.14
CA HIS A 733 19.61 -1.49 11.01
C HIS A 733 19.05 -2.40 9.89
N PRO A 734 18.54 -1.84 8.77
CA PRO A 734 18.13 -2.66 7.62
C PRO A 734 19.36 -3.27 6.92
N LEU A 735 19.30 -4.55 6.52
CA LEU A 735 20.38 -5.20 5.77
C LEU A 735 20.58 -4.54 4.40
N ALA A 736 19.48 -4.19 3.74
CA ALA A 736 19.47 -3.46 2.48
C ALA A 736 18.24 -2.56 2.39
N ALA A 737 18.38 -1.31 2.85
CA ALA A 737 17.29 -0.33 2.90
C ALA A 737 16.62 -0.08 1.52
N HIS A 738 17.37 -0.24 0.43
CA HIS A 738 16.88 -0.09 -0.94
C HIS A 738 16.18 -1.33 -1.53
N LEU A 739 16.15 -2.45 -0.79
CA LEU A 739 15.52 -3.71 -1.21
C LEU A 739 14.32 -4.10 -0.33
N SER A 740 14.45 -3.95 1.00
CA SER A 740 13.38 -4.27 1.93
C SER A 740 13.54 -3.59 3.29
N LYS A 741 12.66 -2.62 3.57
CA LYS A 741 12.47 -1.95 4.87
C LYS A 741 12.17 -2.91 6.05
N ASN A 742 11.77 -4.17 5.76
CA ASN A 742 11.36 -5.17 6.75
C ASN A 742 12.36 -6.32 6.91
N LYS A 743 13.61 -6.14 6.46
CA LYS A 743 14.70 -7.10 6.63
C LYS A 743 15.88 -6.43 7.35
N ASP A 744 15.88 -6.59 8.67
CA ASP A 744 16.72 -5.94 9.68
C ASP A 744 17.72 -6.90 10.34
N TYR A 745 18.86 -6.37 10.81
CA TYR A 745 19.92 -7.16 11.46
C TYR A 745 19.45 -7.71 12.79
N GLU A 746 18.65 -6.93 13.54
CA GLU A 746 18.07 -7.30 14.82
C GLU A 746 17.06 -8.44 14.67
N GLY A 747 16.15 -8.35 13.70
CA GLY A 747 15.29 -9.44 13.25
C GLY A 747 16.08 -10.66 12.76
N THR A 748 17.25 -10.46 12.14
CA THR A 748 18.13 -11.57 11.70
C THR A 748 18.81 -12.28 12.88
N LEU A 749 19.14 -11.57 13.97
CA LEU A 749 19.53 -12.21 15.24
C LEU A 749 18.37 -13.03 15.83
N GLY A 750 17.13 -12.54 15.73
CA GLY A 750 15.92 -13.32 16.04
C GLY A 750 15.79 -14.59 15.21
N ALA A 751 16.04 -14.47 13.89
CA ALA A 751 16.01 -15.58 12.94
C ALA A 751 17.05 -16.67 13.29
N ILE A 752 18.25 -16.26 13.71
CA ILE A 752 19.31 -17.16 14.16
C ILE A 752 18.92 -17.83 15.49
N ALA A 753 18.43 -17.07 16.47
CA ALA A 753 18.05 -17.61 17.79
C ALA A 753 16.95 -18.68 17.68
N PHE A 754 15.89 -18.42 16.90
CA PHE A 754 14.83 -19.39 16.68
C PHE A 754 15.27 -20.56 15.80
N GLY A 755 16.11 -20.35 14.78
CA GLY A 755 16.69 -21.43 13.98
C GLY A 755 17.54 -22.39 14.80
N VAL A 756 18.41 -21.87 15.68
CA VAL A 756 19.22 -22.67 16.61
C VAL A 756 18.35 -23.40 17.64
N ALA A 757 17.28 -22.78 18.15
CA ALA A 757 16.31 -23.46 19.01
C ALA A 757 15.60 -24.61 18.27
N ALA A 758 15.19 -24.41 17.02
CA ALA A 758 14.60 -25.44 16.18
C ALA A 758 15.58 -26.59 15.90
N MET A 759 16.85 -26.31 15.60
CA MET A 759 17.90 -27.34 15.49
C MET A 759 18.10 -28.08 16.82
N ALA A 760 18.06 -27.41 17.98
CA ALA A 760 18.19 -28.07 19.28
C ALA A 760 17.03 -29.01 19.63
N VAL A 761 15.82 -28.74 19.12
CA VAL A 761 14.69 -29.67 19.17
C VAL A 761 14.87 -30.79 18.13
N ALA A 762 15.16 -30.46 16.88
CA ALA A 762 15.32 -31.42 15.78
C ALA A 762 16.43 -32.44 16.06
N PHE A 763 17.59 -32.01 16.59
CA PHE A 763 18.69 -32.89 16.99
C PHE A 763 18.25 -33.96 17.99
N LYS A 764 17.38 -33.61 18.96
CA LYS A 764 16.88 -34.53 19.99
C LYS A 764 15.70 -35.39 19.51
N VAL A 765 14.79 -34.83 18.72
CA VAL A 765 13.54 -35.50 18.29
C VAL A 765 13.75 -36.37 17.06
N LEU A 766 14.67 -35.97 16.16
CA LEU A 766 14.98 -36.68 14.92
C LEU A 766 16.32 -37.42 14.98
N GLU A 767 17.06 -37.34 16.08
CA GLU A 767 18.38 -37.99 16.28
C GLU A 767 19.32 -37.71 15.08
N LEU A 768 19.58 -36.42 14.83
CA LEU A 768 20.41 -36.01 13.69
C LEU A 768 21.88 -36.35 13.95
N PRO A 769 22.62 -36.87 12.96
CA PRO A 769 24.00 -37.31 13.15
C PRO A 769 24.98 -36.14 13.32
N GLY A 770 26.21 -36.45 13.70
CA GLY A 770 27.26 -35.46 13.94
C GLY A 770 27.21 -34.84 15.34
N SER A 771 28.12 -33.90 15.61
CA SER A 771 28.19 -33.21 16.90
C SER A 771 27.20 -32.04 16.96
N PHE A 772 26.61 -31.82 18.13
CA PHE A 772 25.65 -30.73 18.33
C PHE A 772 26.20 -29.36 17.90
N GLY A 773 27.47 -29.07 18.20
CA GLY A 773 28.14 -27.82 17.81
C GLY A 773 28.28 -27.65 16.30
N MET A 774 28.56 -28.71 15.55
CA MET A 774 28.60 -28.69 14.08
C MET A 774 27.20 -28.43 13.50
N ASN A 775 26.18 -29.09 14.04
CA ASN A 775 24.80 -28.97 13.58
C ASN A 775 24.25 -27.55 13.84
N VAL A 776 24.59 -26.95 14.99
CA VAL A 776 24.34 -25.51 15.26
C VAL A 776 25.13 -24.61 14.29
N GLY A 777 26.40 -24.89 14.03
CA GLY A 777 27.22 -24.12 13.07
C GLY A 777 26.60 -24.07 11.66
N PHE A 778 26.24 -25.22 11.10
CA PHE A 778 25.55 -25.29 9.81
C PHE A 778 24.17 -24.60 9.83
N THR A 779 23.45 -24.65 10.96
CA THR A 779 22.18 -23.93 11.14
C THR A 779 22.35 -22.42 11.04
N VAL A 780 23.35 -21.84 11.70
CA VAL A 780 23.62 -20.39 11.64
C VAL A 780 23.93 -19.95 10.21
N ILE A 781 24.77 -20.71 9.49
CA ILE A 781 25.13 -20.40 8.10
C ILE A 781 23.92 -20.57 7.18
N ALA A 782 23.12 -21.63 7.34
CA ALA A 782 21.91 -21.87 6.54
C ALA A 782 20.84 -20.79 6.74
N VAL A 783 20.67 -20.28 7.98
CA VAL A 783 19.79 -19.14 8.28
C VAL A 783 20.28 -17.86 7.59
N ILE A 784 21.59 -17.56 7.65
CA ILE A 784 22.16 -16.38 6.97
C ILE A 784 21.96 -16.49 5.46
N PHE A 785 22.21 -17.66 4.86
CA PHE A 785 21.97 -17.88 3.43
C PHE A 785 20.48 -17.78 3.06
N GLY A 786 19.57 -18.33 3.88
CA GLY A 786 18.13 -18.15 3.68
C GLY A 786 17.75 -16.67 3.64
N ARG A 787 18.29 -15.85 4.55
CA ARG A 787 18.10 -14.39 4.57
C ARG A 787 18.74 -13.66 3.38
N LEU A 788 19.74 -14.22 2.71
CA LEU A 788 20.25 -13.72 1.43
C LEU A 788 19.33 -14.06 0.26
N GLY A 789 18.74 -15.26 0.23
CA GLY A 789 17.72 -15.63 -0.77
C GLY A 789 16.49 -14.74 -0.68
N ASP A 790 16.02 -14.55 0.55
CA ASP A 790 14.97 -13.63 0.97
C ASP A 790 15.26 -12.17 0.47
N LEU A 791 16.50 -11.70 0.53
CA LEU A 791 16.89 -10.37 0.00
C LEU A 791 17.00 -10.32 -1.53
N PHE A 792 17.51 -11.40 -2.15
CA PHE A 792 17.67 -11.52 -3.60
C PHE A 792 16.32 -11.58 -4.33
N GLU A 793 15.35 -12.31 -3.77
CA GLU A 793 13.96 -12.35 -4.24
C GLU A 793 13.33 -10.95 -4.19
N SER A 794 13.55 -10.22 -3.10
CA SER A 794 13.06 -8.85 -2.95
C SER A 794 13.73 -7.87 -3.93
N LEU A 795 15.01 -8.09 -4.27
CA LEU A 795 15.71 -7.35 -5.34
C LEU A 795 15.05 -7.56 -6.70
N LEU A 796 14.74 -8.80 -7.07
CA LEU A 796 14.06 -9.09 -8.34
C LEU A 796 12.67 -8.43 -8.40
N LYS A 797 11.93 -8.41 -7.29
CA LYS A 797 10.63 -7.71 -7.21
C LYS A 797 10.75 -6.20 -7.38
N ARG A 798 11.73 -5.55 -6.74
CA ARG A 798 11.99 -4.10 -6.94
C ARG A 798 12.48 -3.79 -8.36
N ALA A 799 13.35 -4.62 -8.94
CA ALA A 799 13.79 -4.49 -10.33
C ALA A 799 12.66 -4.63 -11.36
N ALA A 800 11.57 -5.31 -11.01
CA ALA A 800 10.36 -5.49 -11.83
C ALA A 800 9.22 -4.48 -11.51
N GLY A 801 9.43 -3.56 -10.56
CA GLY A 801 8.42 -2.61 -10.09
C GLY A 801 7.19 -3.27 -9.45
N VAL A 802 7.37 -4.36 -8.69
CA VAL A 802 6.28 -5.05 -7.97
C VAL A 802 6.62 -5.27 -6.49
N LYS A 803 5.59 -5.53 -5.68
CA LYS A 803 5.72 -5.86 -4.25
C LYS A 803 5.67 -7.36 -3.98
N ASP A 804 4.87 -8.08 -4.76
CA ASP A 804 4.58 -9.52 -4.70
C ASP A 804 5.08 -10.21 -5.99
N SER A 805 5.62 -11.43 -5.89
CA SER A 805 6.17 -12.19 -7.03
C SER A 805 5.11 -12.80 -7.96
N GLY A 806 3.93 -13.14 -7.43
CA GLY A 806 2.87 -13.78 -8.19
C GLY A 806 1.48 -13.72 -7.53
N SER A 807 0.45 -14.06 -8.30
CA SER A 807 -0.95 -14.11 -7.83
C SER A 807 -1.48 -15.54 -7.68
N LEU A 808 -0.62 -16.56 -7.83
CA LEU A 808 -1.01 -17.97 -7.85
C LEU A 808 -1.61 -18.44 -6.51
N ILE A 809 -1.13 -17.86 -5.39
CA ILE A 809 -1.67 -18.09 -4.05
C ILE A 809 -2.21 -16.75 -3.50
N PRO A 810 -3.53 -16.51 -3.49
CA PRO A 810 -4.10 -15.23 -3.05
C PRO A 810 -3.73 -14.93 -1.59
N GLY A 811 -3.32 -13.69 -1.34
CA GLY A 811 -2.91 -13.20 -0.01
C GLY A 811 -1.50 -13.62 0.46
N HIS A 812 -0.73 -14.37 -0.35
CA HIS A 812 0.54 -14.98 0.08
C HIS A 812 1.80 -14.53 -0.69
N GLY A 813 1.69 -13.58 -1.61
CA GLY A 813 2.82 -12.97 -2.34
C GLY A 813 3.26 -13.72 -3.60
N GLY A 814 3.16 -15.06 -3.60
CA GLY A 814 3.54 -15.93 -4.71
C GLY A 814 3.92 -17.33 -4.21
N VAL A 815 4.45 -18.18 -5.09
CA VAL A 815 5.15 -19.41 -4.71
C VAL A 815 6.62 -19.09 -4.42
N LEU A 816 7.25 -18.21 -5.22
CA LEU A 816 8.64 -17.79 -5.03
C LEU A 816 8.86 -17.12 -3.65
N ASP A 817 7.93 -16.23 -3.27
CA ASP A 817 7.73 -15.59 -1.95
C ASP A 817 7.60 -16.55 -0.73
N ARG A 818 7.65 -17.87 -0.95
CA ARG A 818 7.51 -18.94 0.06
C ARG A 818 8.69 -19.91 0.10
N ILE A 819 9.61 -19.85 -0.87
CA ILE A 819 10.66 -20.86 -1.07
C ILE A 819 12.06 -20.29 -1.29
N ASP A 820 12.19 -18.99 -1.53
CA ASP A 820 13.45 -18.25 -1.67
C ASP A 820 14.45 -18.48 -0.52
N ALA A 821 13.99 -18.41 0.73
CA ALA A 821 14.81 -18.71 1.90
C ALA A 821 15.22 -20.20 1.96
N LEU A 822 14.31 -21.11 1.61
CA LEU A 822 14.60 -22.54 1.53
C LEU A 822 15.65 -22.85 0.45
N MET A 823 15.49 -22.29 -0.75
CA MET A 823 16.38 -22.46 -1.90
C MET A 823 17.84 -22.14 -1.55
N PHE A 824 18.08 -21.04 -0.83
CA PHE A 824 19.44 -20.67 -0.41
C PHE A 824 19.94 -21.48 0.80
N ALA A 825 19.09 -21.73 1.81
CA ALA A 825 19.48 -22.55 2.97
C ALA A 825 19.87 -23.99 2.58
N THR A 826 19.20 -24.54 1.57
CA THR A 826 19.47 -25.86 0.96
C THR A 826 20.91 -25.99 0.46
N LEU A 827 21.47 -24.94 -0.16
CA LEU A 827 22.84 -24.95 -0.68
C LEU A 827 23.88 -25.17 0.43
N VAL A 828 23.63 -24.66 1.62
CA VAL A 828 24.48 -24.86 2.81
C VAL A 828 24.24 -26.25 3.41
N PHE A 829 22.97 -26.64 3.56
CA PHE A 829 22.59 -27.90 4.21
C PHE A 829 23.00 -29.14 3.40
N SER A 830 23.20 -29.02 2.09
CA SER A 830 23.69 -30.11 1.23
C SER A 830 25.14 -30.49 1.54
N ARG A 831 25.96 -29.52 1.96
CA ARG A 831 27.32 -29.76 2.45
C ARG A 831 27.34 -30.37 3.84
N TYR A 832 26.34 -30.08 4.68
CA TYR A 832 26.14 -30.81 5.93
C TYR A 832 25.75 -32.27 5.66
N TYR A 833 24.84 -32.55 4.71
CA TYR A 833 24.51 -33.93 4.32
C TYR A 833 25.74 -34.70 3.82
N ALA A 834 26.49 -34.12 2.88
CA ALA A 834 27.72 -34.69 2.31
C ALA A 834 28.85 -34.97 3.33
N LEU A 835 28.76 -34.45 4.56
CA LEU A 835 29.68 -34.71 5.66
C LEU A 835 29.16 -35.75 6.67
N GLN A 836 27.93 -36.23 6.48
CA GLN A 836 27.27 -37.29 7.29
C GLN A 836 26.98 -38.55 6.46
N SER A 837 26.99 -38.45 5.13
CA SER A 837 26.89 -39.57 4.19
C SER A 837 28.22 -40.28 4.01
#